data_AF-A0A935TCG9-F1
#
_entry.id   AF-A0A935TCG9-F1
#
_cell.length_a   1.000
_cell.length_b   1.000
_cell.length_c   1.000
_cell.angle_alpha   90.00
_cell.angle_beta   90.00
_cell.angle_gamma   90.00
#
_symmetry.space_group_name_H-M   'P 1'
#
loop_
_entity.id
_entity.type
_entity.pdbx_description
1 polymer ?
#
loop_
_entity_poly.entity_id
_entity_poly.type
_entity_poly.pdbx_seq_one_letter_code
_entity_poly.pdbx_strand_id
1 'polypeptide(L)'
;MPKPFHQINVEQFAELLEKFPFTRSIESVHMHHTWRPSHSQYKGLSTIESMWEFHTKKNGWSDIAQHVSIAPDGSLWTGRNWNQPPASAAGFNGNSKAGPFMFEIIGDFDVGQDPFAGEQKHTVLSVIALVQKRFKLTPETLRFHNSMSAKTCPGKAIDYQTTLRETAEIRAQLDAQPATRATAKNFPFNDSARAIFQVIDTLRVPAAATVADRDVEGCRHDHQAEEEFSRNTVAGPTPDGTRGGGDQLTPEVLHQLQPHVINLNLGRLSSGGRFKTRAADVDAIFEDHLPAWAAQRDGKIPIVLYAHGGLTSEEAGLLTALEQVDWWKANGAYPIHFVWETGLLETLGQILQPGRQRGIDFAAPSDFLIESLARSLGGVKIWSGMKVSAERASDAQGGARYAARKLKEFCDAHKDRVELHAVGHSAGSIFHAHFVPAAIEEGVPNFRSLHFLAPAIRVDTFEQQLLAKIGQGKGVEQLSVFTMARAFEEDDNCFSIYRKSLLYLIYYGLEADRKTPILGLEDSIRANAKLKRLFNLDRKGNVGGEVIWSVSKDQTGRSATTSRSHGGFDNDAPTMQSVAQRILDKEVTPFTGTERRGLSVLTSLSSLDPALAEFLRPPASFPQAPLVLAPNATAPSTVGGRRRAMCIGIDRYPTAPLGGCANDARAWRETFLGLGFEVPTLLLDEQATRSAIVGQLSDLIRGSRAGDVLAFQFAGHGTQLPDLDGDETDGDSAGQDEALCPVDFDQGHFVIDDDLGAIFNTIPDGVSVTVFTDCCHSGTITRFAIGTPTAATSAGSVKKRFVTATPEMKAAHAAFRATLGGSRAAPVRGGAYDQAREVLFCACRASEEALESDGHGHFTTQATRVLAAGIGVLTNADFQNRVISAFGPNPRQNPELHCASSLRTGLLLASAAAGGRTAVSRPGSLAAPREDLARLLEDAARLVRG
;
A
#
# COMPACT_ATOMS: atom_id res chain seq x y z
N MET A 1 -15.45 27.18 14.41
CA MET A 1 -14.26 27.32 15.26
C MET A 1 -13.07 26.74 14.50
N PRO A 2 -11.85 27.29 14.62
CA PRO A 2 -10.68 26.70 13.99
C PRO A 2 -10.46 25.27 14.51
N LYS A 3 -9.83 24.43 13.69
CA LYS A 3 -9.24 23.18 14.19
C LYS A 3 -8.19 23.52 15.27
N PRO A 4 -7.93 22.64 16.25
CA PRO A 4 -6.90 22.91 17.26
C PRO A 4 -5.52 23.14 16.60
N PHE A 5 -4.85 24.23 16.95
CA PHE A 5 -3.44 24.45 16.62
C PHE A 5 -2.57 23.92 17.75
N HIS A 6 -1.59 23.09 17.41
CA HIS A 6 -0.68 22.47 18.38
C HIS A 6 0.69 23.13 18.32
N GLN A 7 1.24 23.45 19.50
CA GLN A 7 2.63 23.87 19.63
C GLN A 7 3.52 22.63 19.68
N ILE A 8 4.57 22.61 18.86
CA ILE A 8 5.55 21.52 18.75
C ILE A 8 6.97 22.09 18.75
N ASN A 9 7.97 21.26 19.03
CA ASN A 9 9.38 21.59 18.86
C ASN A 9 9.97 20.96 17.58
N VAL A 10 11.27 21.18 17.32
CA VAL A 10 11.95 20.68 16.11
C VAL A 10 12.00 19.16 16.06
N GLU A 11 12.21 18.49 17.20
CA GLU A 11 12.25 17.02 17.29
C GLU A 11 10.89 16.41 16.96
N GLN A 12 9.83 16.95 17.55
CA GLN A 12 8.45 16.54 17.27
C GLN A 12 8.07 16.83 15.82
N PHE A 13 8.51 17.95 15.26
CA PHE A 13 8.34 18.25 13.84
C PHE A 13 9.06 17.24 12.94
N ALA A 14 10.29 16.85 13.25
CA ALA A 14 11.02 15.83 12.51
C ALA A 14 10.27 14.48 12.51
N GLU A 15 9.80 14.03 13.68
CA GLU A 15 9.04 12.80 13.77
C GLU A 15 7.68 12.89 13.05
N LEU A 16 7.00 14.04 13.13
CA LEU A 16 5.77 14.29 12.37
C LEU A 16 6.02 14.23 10.87
N LEU A 17 7.07 14.88 10.40
CA LEU A 17 7.48 14.91 9.00
C LEU A 17 7.82 13.51 8.46
N GLU A 18 8.41 12.64 9.27
CA GLU A 18 8.67 11.25 8.91
C GLU A 18 7.40 10.40 8.83
N LYS A 19 6.52 10.55 9.83
CA LYS A 19 5.33 9.70 10.03
C LYS A 19 4.08 10.18 9.28
N PHE A 20 4.03 11.45 8.86
CA PHE A 20 2.87 12.02 8.20
C PHE A 20 2.62 11.33 6.83
N PRO A 21 1.40 10.84 6.56
CA PRO A 21 1.08 10.12 5.33
C PRO A 21 0.86 11.11 4.18
N PHE A 22 1.95 11.59 3.60
CA PHE A 22 1.89 12.50 2.44
C PHE A 22 1.22 11.82 1.24
N THR A 23 0.15 12.43 0.73
CA THR A 23 -0.53 12.06 -0.52
C THR A 23 -0.15 12.98 -1.67
N ARG A 24 0.54 14.10 -1.38
CA ARG A 24 1.12 15.01 -2.38
C ARG A 24 2.65 15.00 -2.32
N SER A 25 3.28 15.19 -3.46
CA SER A 25 4.73 15.41 -3.57
C SER A 25 5.10 16.80 -3.02
N ILE A 26 6.16 16.86 -2.21
CA ILE A 26 6.75 18.12 -1.75
C ILE A 26 7.98 18.39 -2.60
N GLU A 27 7.97 19.50 -3.34
CA GLU A 27 8.98 19.78 -4.38
C GLU A 27 9.88 20.98 -4.06
N SER A 28 9.45 21.82 -3.12
CA SER A 28 10.19 23.01 -2.68
C SER A 28 9.81 23.39 -1.25
N VAL A 29 10.64 24.23 -0.64
CA VAL A 29 10.36 24.83 0.67
C VAL A 29 10.15 26.33 0.47
N HIS A 30 9.02 26.86 0.92
CA HIS A 30 8.73 28.29 0.79
C HIS A 30 8.84 28.97 2.14
N MET A 31 9.63 30.04 2.19
CA MET A 31 9.89 30.81 3.41
C MET A 31 9.22 32.18 3.31
N HIS A 32 8.35 32.45 4.29
CA HIS A 32 7.63 33.70 4.46
C HIS A 32 7.87 34.30 5.84
N HIS A 33 7.64 35.60 5.97
CA HIS A 33 7.48 36.29 7.26
C HIS A 33 6.12 36.97 7.33
N THR A 34 5.66 37.21 8.55
CA THR A 34 4.40 37.88 8.80
C THR A 34 4.46 39.38 8.50
N TRP A 35 5.59 40.06 8.74
CA TRP A 35 5.72 41.53 8.87
C TRP A 35 4.87 42.12 10.00
N ARG A 36 3.59 41.73 10.07
CA ARG A 36 2.71 41.84 11.23
C ARG A 36 1.97 40.52 11.42
N PRO A 37 2.02 39.93 12.63
CA PRO A 37 2.63 40.44 13.86
C PRO A 37 4.17 40.41 13.84
N SER A 38 4.80 41.41 14.46
CA SER A 38 6.25 41.41 14.79
C SER A 38 6.53 40.62 16.07
N HIS A 39 7.81 40.47 16.46
CA HIS A 39 8.20 39.79 17.71
C HIS A 39 7.49 40.36 18.93
N SER A 40 7.39 41.69 19.03
CA SER A 40 6.73 42.37 20.16
C SER A 40 5.21 42.19 20.19
N GLN A 41 4.62 41.75 19.08
CA GLN A 41 3.17 41.52 18.94
C GLN A 41 2.78 40.05 19.09
N TYR A 42 3.75 39.15 19.18
CA TYR A 42 3.50 37.72 19.39
C TYR A 42 3.00 37.44 20.82
N LYS A 43 1.90 36.67 20.91
CA LYS A 43 1.18 36.34 22.15
C LYS A 43 0.76 34.86 22.19
N GLY A 44 1.60 33.97 21.67
CA GLY A 44 1.32 32.52 21.67
C GLY A 44 0.17 32.12 20.74
N LEU A 45 -0.66 31.18 21.19
CA LEU A 45 -1.80 30.63 20.43
C LEU A 45 -2.74 31.72 19.87
N SER A 46 -3.04 32.75 20.67
CA SER A 46 -3.95 33.85 20.27
C SER A 46 -3.49 34.56 18.99
N THR A 47 -2.18 34.62 18.76
CA THR A 47 -1.60 35.16 17.53
C THR A 47 -1.87 34.25 16.33
N ILE A 48 -1.73 32.94 16.50
CA ILE A 48 -1.98 31.95 15.43
C ILE A 48 -3.47 31.92 15.06
N GLU A 49 -4.36 31.97 16.06
CA GLU A 49 -5.80 32.08 15.83
C GLU A 49 -6.15 33.37 15.09
N SER A 50 -5.55 34.50 15.47
CA SER A 50 -5.75 35.79 14.78
C SER A 50 -5.28 35.74 13.32
N MET A 51 -4.16 35.08 13.03
CA MET A 51 -3.68 34.87 11.66
C MET A 51 -4.65 33.99 10.85
N TRP A 52 -5.16 32.90 11.45
CA TRP A 52 -6.18 32.07 10.82
C TRP A 52 -7.46 32.86 10.53
N GLU A 53 -7.93 33.67 11.47
CA GLU A 53 -9.12 34.50 11.28
C GLU A 53 -8.93 35.54 10.17
N PHE A 54 -7.76 36.17 10.09
CA PHE A 54 -7.45 37.08 8.99
C PHE A 54 -7.48 36.34 7.64
N HIS A 55 -6.84 35.17 7.55
CA HIS A 55 -6.81 34.37 6.33
C HIS A 55 -8.19 33.88 5.89
N THR A 56 -8.99 33.35 6.81
CA THR A 56 -10.28 32.74 6.47
C THR A 56 -11.42 33.76 6.39
N LYS A 57 -11.46 34.73 7.30
CA LYS A 57 -12.56 35.72 7.37
C LYS A 57 -12.30 36.98 6.54
N LYS A 58 -11.04 37.43 6.41
CA LYS A 58 -10.71 38.64 5.63
C LYS A 58 -10.28 38.32 4.20
N ASN A 59 -9.43 37.31 4.01
CA ASN A 59 -8.95 36.93 2.68
C ASN A 59 -9.79 35.84 2.00
N GLY A 60 -10.73 35.23 2.72
CA GLY A 60 -11.65 34.22 2.17
C GLY A 60 -11.01 32.87 1.87
N TRP A 61 -9.86 32.56 2.47
CA TRP A 61 -9.18 31.28 2.26
C TRP A 61 -9.85 30.15 3.05
N SER A 62 -9.72 28.93 2.55
CA SER A 62 -10.25 27.71 3.20
C SER A 62 -9.60 27.39 4.56
N ASP A 63 -8.36 27.83 4.80
CA ASP A 63 -7.60 27.64 6.04
C ASP A 63 -6.46 28.67 6.17
N ILE A 64 -5.73 28.69 7.29
CA ILE A 64 -4.49 29.47 7.47
C ILE A 64 -3.48 29.15 6.35
N ALA A 65 -2.71 30.11 5.83
CA ALA A 65 -1.93 29.94 4.60
C ALA A 65 -0.85 28.85 4.63
N GLN A 66 -0.16 28.74 5.75
CA GLN A 66 1.08 27.98 5.94
C GLN A 66 0.85 26.63 6.60
N HIS A 67 1.76 25.68 6.38
CA HIS A 67 1.72 24.35 7.02
C HIS A 67 2.19 24.37 8.46
N VAL A 68 3.13 25.26 8.78
CA VAL A 68 3.63 25.52 10.14
C VAL A 68 4.00 27.00 10.29
N SER A 69 3.88 27.54 11.50
CA SER A 69 4.34 28.88 11.86
C SER A 69 5.48 28.79 12.87
N ILE A 70 6.51 29.63 12.75
CA ILE A 70 7.70 29.61 13.61
C ILE A 70 7.70 30.88 14.46
N ALA A 71 7.62 30.70 15.78
CA ALA A 71 7.54 31.78 16.76
C ALA A 71 8.92 32.38 17.11
N PRO A 72 8.98 33.58 17.71
CA PRO A 72 10.24 34.23 18.12
C PRO A 72 11.07 33.42 19.13
N ASP A 73 10.42 32.58 19.94
CA ASP A 73 11.06 31.69 20.90
C ASP A 73 11.58 30.38 20.28
N GLY A 74 11.45 30.20 18.96
CA GLY A 74 11.86 28.99 18.26
C GLY A 74 10.82 27.86 18.28
N SER A 75 9.67 28.04 18.92
CA SER A 75 8.58 27.05 18.89
C SER A 75 7.84 27.03 17.54
N LEU A 76 7.31 25.87 17.18
CA LEU A 76 6.53 25.65 15.96
C LEU A 76 5.04 25.53 16.30
N TRP A 77 4.18 26.07 15.46
CA TRP A 77 2.73 25.86 15.53
C TRP A 77 2.25 25.17 14.26
N THR A 78 1.46 24.11 14.40
CA THR A 78 0.81 23.45 13.25
C THR A 78 -0.11 24.43 12.51
N GLY A 79 -0.20 24.32 11.20
CA GLY A 79 -1.06 25.14 10.35
C GLY A 79 -2.04 24.31 9.52
N ARG A 80 -2.13 24.59 8.22
CA ARG A 80 -3.04 23.84 7.32
C ARG A 80 -2.61 22.39 7.10
N ASN A 81 -3.53 21.57 6.58
CA ASN A 81 -3.26 20.17 6.23
C ASN A 81 -2.06 20.07 5.28
N TRP A 82 -1.06 19.25 5.61
CA TRP A 82 0.16 19.11 4.79
C TRP A 82 -0.08 18.42 3.44
N ASN A 83 -1.25 17.80 3.22
CA ASN A 83 -1.71 17.30 1.93
C ASN A 83 -2.55 18.30 1.13
N GLN A 84 -2.78 19.51 1.66
CA GLN A 84 -3.34 20.62 0.90
C GLN A 84 -2.24 21.56 0.42
N PRO A 85 -2.38 22.17 -0.78
CA PRO A 85 -1.45 23.20 -1.21
C PRO A 85 -1.51 24.42 -0.28
N PRO A 86 -0.39 25.13 -0.05
CA PRO A 86 -0.39 26.36 0.74
C PRO A 86 -0.92 27.56 -0.04
N ALA A 87 -1.28 28.63 0.67
CA ALA A 87 -1.55 29.94 0.06
C ALA A 87 -0.27 30.81 0.10
N SER A 88 0.75 30.40 -0.65
CA SER A 88 2.10 31.00 -0.66
C SER A 88 2.20 32.21 -1.58
N ALA A 89 2.12 32.00 -2.89
CA ALA A 89 2.22 33.04 -3.90
C ALA A 89 1.46 32.60 -5.15
N ALA A 90 0.80 33.54 -5.83
CA ALA A 90 0.01 33.25 -7.03
C ALA A 90 0.88 32.54 -8.09
N GLY A 91 0.43 31.37 -8.56
CA GLY A 91 1.18 30.53 -9.51
C GLY A 91 2.22 29.59 -8.91
N PHE A 92 2.50 29.66 -7.60
CA PHE A 92 3.55 28.87 -6.94
C PHE A 92 3.02 27.90 -5.86
N ASN A 93 1.71 27.82 -5.66
CA ASN A 93 1.08 27.03 -4.59
C ASN A 93 1.02 25.53 -4.87
N GLY A 94 1.24 25.11 -6.12
CA GLY A 94 1.03 23.73 -6.54
C GLY A 94 -0.45 23.33 -6.49
N ASN A 95 -0.72 22.05 -6.29
CA ASN A 95 -2.06 21.47 -6.27
C ASN A 95 -2.14 20.27 -5.29
N SER A 96 -3.24 19.53 -5.31
CA SER A 96 -3.47 18.37 -4.44
C SER A 96 -2.53 17.18 -4.67
N LYS A 97 -1.73 17.20 -5.75
CA LYS A 97 -0.76 16.14 -6.10
C LYS A 97 0.69 16.55 -5.90
N ALA A 98 1.04 17.83 -6.06
CA ALA A 98 2.41 18.30 -5.97
C ALA A 98 2.49 19.80 -5.61
N GLY A 99 3.47 20.21 -4.81
CA GLY A 99 3.70 21.62 -4.51
C GLY A 99 4.68 21.87 -3.36
N PRO A 100 4.83 23.10 -2.90
CA PRO A 100 5.74 23.45 -1.82
C PRO A 100 5.27 22.99 -0.43
N PHE A 101 6.22 22.79 0.47
CA PHE A 101 6.00 22.89 1.91
C PHE A 101 6.33 24.31 2.36
N MET A 102 5.31 25.09 2.68
CA MET A 102 5.44 26.49 3.10
C MET A 102 5.32 26.65 4.61
N PHE A 103 6.21 27.45 5.21
CA PHE A 103 6.15 27.90 6.59
C PHE A 103 6.23 29.43 6.69
N GLU A 104 5.68 29.96 7.78
CA GLU A 104 5.60 31.39 8.08
C GLU A 104 6.43 31.72 9.33
N ILE A 105 7.31 32.72 9.27
CA ILE A 105 8.12 33.16 10.41
C ILE A 105 7.46 34.40 11.01
N ILE A 106 7.19 34.36 12.32
CA ILE A 106 6.58 35.49 13.02
C ILE A 106 7.66 36.55 13.29
N GLY A 107 7.57 37.69 12.61
CA GLY A 107 8.49 38.81 12.75
C GLY A 107 8.49 39.76 11.56
N ASP A 108 8.97 40.97 11.77
CA ASP A 108 9.36 41.92 10.73
C ASP A 108 10.88 41.89 10.56
N PHE A 109 11.37 41.28 9.49
CA PHE A 109 12.82 41.15 9.24
C PHE A 109 13.33 42.11 8.17
N ASP A 110 12.67 43.26 7.97
CA ASP A 110 13.30 44.36 7.25
C ASP A 110 14.41 45.03 8.09
N VAL A 111 15.34 45.71 7.41
CA VAL A 111 16.55 46.25 8.05
C VAL A 111 16.20 47.17 9.22
N GLY A 112 16.69 46.84 10.43
CA GLY A 112 16.50 47.62 11.65
C GLY A 112 15.25 47.28 12.48
N GLN A 113 14.51 46.23 12.10
CA GLN A 113 13.32 45.75 12.82
C GLN A 113 13.67 44.55 13.73
N ASP A 114 12.98 43.41 13.60
CA ASP A 114 13.22 42.23 14.42
C ASP A 114 14.50 41.49 14.00
N PRO A 115 15.28 40.95 14.96
CA PRO A 115 16.50 40.22 14.65
C PRO A 115 16.19 38.79 14.16
N PHE A 116 16.75 38.40 13.01
CA PHE A 116 16.78 37.01 12.57
C PHE A 116 17.98 36.28 13.21
N ALA A 117 17.83 35.88 14.47
CA ALA A 117 18.89 35.26 15.27
C ALA A 117 18.35 34.26 16.31
N GLY A 118 19.24 33.61 17.05
CA GLY A 118 18.89 32.73 18.18
C GLY A 118 18.07 31.50 17.80
N GLU A 119 17.21 31.07 18.72
CA GLU A 119 16.38 29.85 18.60
C GLU A 119 15.43 29.91 17.39
N GLN A 120 14.84 31.08 17.08
CA GLN A 120 13.99 31.23 15.90
C GLN A 120 14.76 30.94 14.61
N LYS A 121 15.98 31.47 14.47
CA LYS A 121 16.83 31.19 13.31
C LYS A 121 17.22 29.72 13.25
N HIS A 122 17.59 29.11 14.38
CA HIS A 122 17.92 27.69 14.44
C HIS A 122 16.77 26.79 14.01
N THR A 123 15.54 27.05 14.49
CA THR A 123 14.33 26.33 14.10
C THR A 123 14.03 26.48 12.61
N VAL A 124 14.15 27.70 12.06
CA VAL A 124 13.95 27.94 10.62
C VAL A 124 14.89 27.08 9.77
N LEU A 125 16.18 27.14 10.06
CA LEU A 125 17.19 26.37 9.32
C LEU A 125 16.97 24.86 9.47
N SER A 126 16.57 24.41 10.67
CA SER A 126 16.28 23.00 10.95
C SER A 126 15.05 22.49 10.20
N VAL A 127 13.96 23.28 10.13
CA VAL A 127 12.76 22.93 9.35
C VAL A 127 13.10 22.79 7.86
N ILE A 128 13.87 23.74 7.31
CA ILE A 128 14.32 23.65 5.91
C ILE A 128 15.14 22.39 5.70
N ALA A 129 16.16 22.14 6.55
CA ALA A 129 17.04 20.99 6.43
C ALA A 129 16.28 19.66 6.55
N LEU A 130 15.33 19.55 7.50
CA LEU A 130 14.53 18.35 7.72
C LEU A 130 13.58 18.06 6.54
N VAL A 131 12.89 19.08 6.02
CA VAL A 131 12.02 18.93 4.84
C VAL A 131 12.84 18.56 3.60
N GLN A 132 13.97 19.24 3.37
CA GLN A 132 14.85 18.91 2.27
C GLN A 132 15.44 17.50 2.41
N LYS A 133 15.80 17.07 3.62
CA LYS A 133 16.28 15.70 3.89
C LYS A 133 15.20 14.66 3.63
N ARG A 134 13.98 14.86 4.16
CA ARG A 134 12.85 13.93 4.04
C ARG A 134 12.42 13.68 2.59
N PHE A 135 12.40 14.75 1.79
CA PHE A 135 11.96 14.71 0.39
C PHE A 135 13.11 14.71 -0.61
N LYS A 136 14.36 14.58 -0.11
CA LYS A 136 15.59 14.57 -0.92
C LYS A 136 15.72 15.78 -1.84
N LEU A 137 15.30 16.94 -1.36
CA LEU A 137 15.39 18.20 -2.09
C LEU A 137 16.82 18.75 -1.99
N THR A 138 17.25 19.45 -3.04
CA THR A 138 18.53 20.17 -3.02
C THR A 138 18.37 21.51 -2.28
N PRO A 139 19.46 22.10 -1.75
CA PRO A 139 19.39 23.38 -1.05
C PRO A 139 18.65 24.47 -1.85
N GLU A 140 18.83 24.50 -3.17
CA GLU A 140 18.29 25.49 -4.11
C GLU A 140 16.77 25.41 -4.28
N THR A 141 16.13 24.37 -3.76
CA THR A 141 14.66 24.25 -3.72
C THR A 141 14.02 25.11 -2.64
N LEU A 142 14.82 25.77 -1.79
CA LEU A 142 14.36 26.84 -0.90
C LEU A 142 14.04 28.09 -1.72
N ARG A 143 12.80 28.58 -1.61
CA ARG A 143 12.35 29.83 -2.25
C ARG A 143 11.92 30.84 -1.21
N PHE A 144 12.51 32.02 -1.27
CA PHE A 144 12.03 33.19 -0.52
C PHE A 144 10.83 33.79 -1.25
N HIS A 145 9.87 34.33 -0.49
CA HIS A 145 8.68 34.93 -1.09
C HIS A 145 9.00 36.06 -2.09
N ASN A 146 10.00 36.90 -1.82
CA ASN A 146 10.45 37.97 -2.71
C ASN A 146 11.04 37.48 -4.04
N SER A 147 11.36 36.20 -4.18
CA SER A 147 11.72 35.58 -5.46
C SER A 147 10.51 35.15 -6.29
N MET A 148 9.32 35.15 -5.68
CA MET A 148 8.04 34.71 -6.26
C MET A 148 7.01 35.84 -6.33
N SER A 149 7.23 36.97 -5.64
CA SER A 149 6.37 38.15 -5.65
C SER A 149 7.19 39.43 -5.47
N ALA A 150 6.59 40.59 -5.79
CA ALA A 150 7.23 41.90 -5.63
C ALA A 150 7.35 42.38 -4.16
N LYS A 151 7.06 41.53 -3.17
CA LYS A 151 7.07 41.88 -1.74
C LYS A 151 8.49 41.77 -1.15
N THR A 152 8.74 42.41 -0.01
CA THR A 152 10.03 42.34 0.70
C THR A 152 10.23 41.06 1.49
N CYS A 153 9.15 40.35 1.82
CA CYS A 153 9.11 39.07 2.53
C CYS A 153 10.09 38.02 1.94
N PRO A 154 10.91 37.29 2.75
CA PRO A 154 10.90 37.21 4.21
C PRO A 154 11.73 38.31 4.90
N GLY A 155 11.96 39.44 4.24
CA GLY A 155 12.60 40.63 4.82
C GLY A 155 13.99 40.89 4.27
N LYS A 156 14.38 42.16 4.19
CA LYS A 156 15.67 42.58 3.64
C LYS A 156 16.89 42.24 4.51
N ALA A 157 16.69 41.93 5.80
CA ALA A 157 17.77 41.58 6.72
C ALA A 157 18.17 40.08 6.63
N ILE A 158 17.38 39.25 5.95
CA ILE A 158 17.66 37.82 5.78
C ILE A 158 18.39 37.60 4.45
N ASP A 159 19.66 37.20 4.53
CA ASP A 159 20.45 36.88 3.34
C ASP A 159 20.21 35.44 2.86
N TYR A 160 19.85 35.30 1.57
CA TYR A 160 19.53 34.01 0.96
C TYR A 160 20.73 33.06 0.91
N GLN A 161 21.90 33.56 0.52
CA GLN A 161 23.10 32.73 0.35
C GLN A 161 23.63 32.23 1.69
N THR A 162 23.55 33.07 2.73
CA THR A 162 23.90 32.70 4.11
C THR A 162 22.91 31.67 4.64
N THR A 163 21.60 31.85 4.40
CA THR A 163 20.57 30.88 4.80
C THR A 163 20.80 29.50 4.16
N LEU A 164 21.13 29.45 2.86
CA LEU A 164 21.46 28.20 2.17
C LEU A 164 22.69 27.51 2.78
N ARG A 165 23.75 28.26 3.06
CA ARG A 165 24.99 27.74 3.64
C ARG A 165 24.77 27.17 5.04
N GLU A 166 24.12 27.93 5.92
CA GLU A 166 23.85 27.50 7.30
C GLU A 166 22.86 26.33 7.35
N THR A 167 21.89 26.28 6.43
CA THR A 167 21.01 25.10 6.28
C THR A 167 21.80 23.85 5.87
N ALA A 168 22.75 24.00 4.94
CA ALA A 168 23.61 22.89 4.51
C ALA A 168 24.50 22.38 5.66
N GLU A 169 24.98 23.27 6.53
CA GLU A 169 25.75 22.91 7.73
C GLU A 169 24.90 22.09 8.72
N ILE A 170 23.67 22.52 9.02
CA ILE A 170 22.74 21.75 9.87
C ILE A 170 22.44 20.38 9.24
N ARG A 171 22.21 20.34 7.93
CA ARG A 171 21.97 19.07 7.21
C ARG A 171 23.17 18.12 7.31
N ALA A 172 24.39 18.63 7.14
CA ALA A 172 25.60 17.83 7.30
C ALA A 172 25.75 17.28 8.73
N GLN A 173 25.40 18.07 9.75
CA GLN A 173 25.39 17.61 11.14
C GLN A 173 24.35 16.51 11.39
N LEU A 174 23.14 16.64 10.81
CA LEU A 174 22.09 15.61 10.87
C LEU A 174 22.48 14.31 10.14
N ASP A 175 23.37 14.38 9.15
CA ASP A 175 23.88 13.22 8.40
C ASP A 175 25.10 12.58 9.08
N ALA A 176 25.87 13.35 9.85
CA ALA A 176 27.05 12.89 10.57
C ALA A 176 26.74 12.17 11.90
N GLN A 177 25.51 12.26 12.40
CA GLN A 177 25.11 11.50 13.60
C GLN A 177 25.00 10.00 13.26
N PRO A 178 25.82 9.12 13.86
CA PRO A 178 25.65 7.68 13.69
C PRO A 178 24.27 7.30 14.18
N ALA A 179 23.60 6.38 13.48
CA ALA A 179 22.33 5.82 13.92
C ALA A 179 22.52 5.19 15.30
N THR A 180 22.28 5.97 16.37
CA THR A 180 22.24 5.45 17.71
C THR A 180 21.10 4.45 17.73
N ARG A 181 21.51 3.18 17.75
CA ARG A 181 20.68 2.04 18.09
C ARG A 181 20.15 2.34 19.49
N ALA A 182 19.03 3.05 19.56
CA ALA A 182 18.23 3.15 20.77
C ALA A 182 18.02 1.69 21.21
N THR A 183 18.61 1.37 22.34
CA THR A 183 18.70 0.03 22.90
C THR A 183 17.28 -0.51 23.09
N ALA A 184 16.82 -1.33 22.15
CA ALA A 184 15.61 -2.14 22.27
C ALA A 184 15.85 -3.33 23.22
N LYS A 185 16.28 -3.02 24.44
CA LYS A 185 16.22 -3.91 25.59
C LYS A 185 15.44 -3.16 26.68
N ASN A 186 14.22 -3.64 26.91
CA ASN A 186 13.29 -3.24 27.97
C ASN A 186 12.98 -1.75 28.10
N PHE A 187 11.87 -1.27 27.50
CA PHE A 187 10.87 -0.35 28.08
C PHE A 187 9.69 -0.17 27.08
N PRO A 188 8.43 -0.03 27.52
CA PRO A 188 7.25 0.10 26.67
C PRO A 188 7.09 1.53 26.13
N PHE A 189 6.40 1.65 25.00
CA PHE A 189 6.23 2.81 24.13
C PHE A 189 6.04 4.17 24.84
N ASN A 190 6.80 5.20 24.41
CA ASN A 190 6.80 6.55 25.00
C ASN A 190 5.56 7.39 24.67
N ASP A 191 5.27 8.40 25.50
CA ASP A 191 4.19 9.39 25.32
C ASP A 191 4.39 10.33 24.11
N SER A 192 5.61 10.43 23.57
CA SER A 192 5.94 11.28 22.41
C SER A 192 5.32 10.77 21.11
N ALA A 193 5.33 9.46 20.86
CA ALA A 193 4.70 8.88 19.67
C ALA A 193 3.18 9.11 19.67
N ARG A 194 2.55 9.17 20.85
CA ARG A 194 1.10 9.41 21.03
C ARG A 194 0.70 10.84 20.65
N ALA A 195 1.44 11.85 21.11
CA ALA A 195 1.18 13.25 20.75
C ALA A 195 1.32 13.48 19.23
N ILE A 196 2.27 12.79 18.60
CA ILE A 196 2.55 12.88 17.17
C ILE A 196 1.38 12.35 16.32
N PHE A 197 0.80 11.20 16.66
CA PHE A 197 -0.35 10.68 15.92
C PHE A 197 -1.59 11.59 16.05
N GLN A 198 -1.82 12.17 17.23
CA GLN A 198 -2.92 13.14 17.43
C GLN A 198 -2.75 14.41 16.58
N VAL A 199 -1.51 14.89 16.42
CA VAL A 199 -1.21 16.02 15.55
C VAL A 199 -1.41 15.66 14.07
N ILE A 200 -0.98 14.47 13.62
CA ILE A 200 -1.20 13.98 12.24
C ILE A 200 -2.69 13.93 11.91
N ASP A 201 -3.51 13.40 12.81
CA ASP A 201 -4.94 13.29 12.58
C ASP A 201 -5.62 14.68 12.56
N THR A 202 -5.21 15.60 13.44
CA THR A 202 -5.71 16.99 13.40
C THR A 202 -5.36 17.69 12.09
N LEU A 203 -4.16 17.43 11.55
CA LEU A 203 -3.73 17.96 10.25
C LEU A 203 -4.52 17.35 9.09
N ARG A 204 -5.04 16.12 9.20
CA ARG A 204 -5.76 15.43 8.11
C ARG A 204 -7.23 15.85 7.97
N VAL A 205 -7.85 16.40 9.01
CA VAL A 205 -9.24 16.87 8.98
C VAL A 205 -9.34 18.15 8.13
N PRO A 206 -10.12 18.16 7.03
CA PRO A 206 -10.41 19.39 6.29
C PRO A 206 -11.24 20.35 7.15
N ALA A 207 -10.90 21.64 7.16
CA ALA A 207 -11.81 22.65 7.68
C ALA A 207 -13.11 22.63 6.85
N ALA A 208 -14.26 22.80 7.51
CA ALA A 208 -15.60 22.59 6.95
C ALA A 208 -15.76 23.17 5.52
N ALA A 209 -16.28 22.34 4.61
CA ALA A 209 -16.47 22.68 3.21
C ALA A 209 -17.55 23.75 3.04
N THR A 210 -17.14 24.97 2.71
CA THR A 210 -17.81 25.86 1.74
C THR A 210 -16.79 26.81 1.13
N VAL A 211 -16.93 27.03 -0.18
CA VAL A 211 -16.15 27.94 -1.07
C VAL A 211 -14.85 27.35 -1.65
N ALA A 212 -14.85 27.14 -2.97
CA ALA A 212 -13.65 26.88 -3.74
C ALA A 212 -12.69 28.08 -3.63
N ASP A 213 -11.42 27.82 -3.29
CA ASP A 213 -10.36 28.85 -3.29
C ASP A 213 -10.37 29.56 -4.65
N ARG A 214 -10.86 30.81 -4.68
CA ARG A 214 -10.84 31.62 -5.89
C ARG A 214 -9.39 31.98 -6.18
N ASP A 215 -8.92 31.61 -7.37
CA ASP A 215 -7.66 32.07 -7.91
C ASP A 215 -7.59 33.60 -7.84
N VAL A 216 -6.50 34.10 -7.24
CA VAL A 216 -6.24 35.52 -7.05
C VAL A 216 -5.85 36.13 -8.39
N GLU A 217 -6.86 36.51 -9.19
CA GLU A 217 -6.71 37.53 -10.22
C GLU A 217 -7.36 38.83 -9.73
N GLY A 218 -6.51 39.83 -9.45
CA GLY A 218 -6.88 41.24 -9.44
C GLY A 218 -7.35 41.85 -8.11
N CYS A 219 -6.43 42.51 -7.39
CA CYS A 219 -6.78 43.66 -6.57
C CYS A 219 -5.76 44.79 -6.81
N ARG A 220 -6.13 45.72 -7.70
CA ARG A 220 -5.74 47.14 -7.58
C ARG A 220 -6.63 47.79 -6.53
N HIS A 221 -6.08 48.81 -5.87
CA HIS A 221 -6.70 49.58 -4.78
C HIS A 221 -8.06 50.20 -5.16
N ASP A 222 -9.01 50.28 -4.22
CA ASP A 222 -9.50 51.55 -3.65
C ASP A 222 -10.56 51.36 -2.54
N HIS A 223 -10.75 52.43 -1.77
CA HIS A 223 -11.44 52.58 -0.48
C HIS A 223 -12.99 52.55 -0.49
N GLN A 224 -13.57 52.30 0.70
CA GLN A 224 -14.81 52.88 1.33
C GLN A 224 -16.04 51.98 1.64
N ALA A 225 -16.59 52.19 2.87
CA ALA A 225 -17.94 51.96 3.45
C ALA A 225 -18.43 50.51 3.69
N GLU A 226 -18.81 50.05 4.91
CA GLU A 226 -20.05 50.33 5.72
C GLU A 226 -21.35 50.05 4.92
N GLU A 227 -22.45 49.42 5.36
CA GLU A 227 -23.06 48.96 6.63
C GLU A 227 -24.30 48.08 6.25
N GLU A 228 -25.02 47.52 7.25
CA GLU A 228 -26.45 47.06 7.19
C GLU A 228 -26.87 45.82 6.34
N PHE A 229 -27.49 44.79 6.95
CA PHE A 229 -28.90 44.77 7.38
C PHE A 229 -29.32 43.36 7.85
N SER A 230 -30.07 43.33 8.95
CA SER A 230 -30.61 42.16 9.64
C SER A 230 -32.09 41.97 9.31
N ARG A 231 -32.58 40.74 9.10
CA ARG A 231 -33.79 40.13 9.73
C ARG A 231 -34.52 39.05 8.91
N ASN A 232 -34.92 38.00 9.66
CA ASN A 232 -36.17 37.20 9.63
C ASN A 232 -36.53 36.38 8.36
N THR A 233 -36.86 35.09 8.49
CA THR A 233 -38.18 34.65 9.00
C THR A 233 -38.24 33.17 9.39
N VAL A 234 -39.12 32.87 10.36
CA VAL A 234 -39.54 31.57 10.90
C VAL A 234 -40.95 31.24 10.38
N ALA A 235 -41.27 29.98 10.08
CA ALA A 235 -42.59 29.34 10.37
C ALA A 235 -42.69 27.86 9.92
N GLY A 236 -42.71 26.93 10.88
CA GLY A 236 -43.88 26.09 11.25
C GLY A 236 -44.37 24.89 10.38
N PRO A 237 -45.05 23.89 10.99
CA PRO A 237 -45.07 22.47 10.57
C PRO A 237 -46.44 21.92 10.14
N THR A 238 -46.50 20.74 9.49
CA THR A 238 -47.60 19.74 9.60
C THR A 238 -47.30 18.37 8.95
N PRO A 239 -48.06 17.31 9.33
CA PRO A 239 -47.67 15.89 9.24
C PRO A 239 -48.44 15.08 8.18
N ASP A 240 -47.86 14.00 7.66
CA ASP A 240 -48.52 12.68 7.56
C ASP A 240 -47.52 11.58 7.18
N GLY A 241 -47.76 10.37 7.68
CA GLY A 241 -46.86 9.24 7.64
C GLY A 241 -46.93 8.40 6.38
N THR A 242 -45.77 7.88 5.97
CA THR A 242 -45.63 6.57 5.33
C THR A 242 -44.33 5.94 5.81
N ARG A 243 -44.46 4.80 6.51
CA ARG A 243 -43.34 3.96 6.97
C ARG A 243 -42.66 3.34 5.75
N GLY A 244 -41.45 3.78 5.48
CA GLY A 244 -40.53 3.22 4.50
C GLY A 244 -39.12 3.73 4.78
N GLY A 245 -38.59 3.45 5.96
CA GLY A 245 -37.28 3.94 6.42
C GLY A 245 -36.36 2.80 6.77
N GLY A 246 -35.73 2.19 5.75
CA GLY A 246 -34.54 1.37 5.92
C GLY A 246 -33.33 2.15 5.44
N ASP A 247 -32.24 2.09 6.19
CA ASP A 247 -30.87 2.46 5.82
C ASP A 247 -30.50 3.95 5.71
N GLN A 248 -30.85 4.76 6.71
CA GLN A 248 -30.06 5.95 7.00
C GLN A 248 -29.74 6.03 8.50
N LEU A 249 -28.45 6.02 8.83
CA LEU A 249 -27.93 6.32 10.17
C LEU A 249 -28.18 7.81 10.49
N THR A 250 -29.42 8.16 10.85
CA THR A 250 -29.79 9.53 11.20
C THR A 250 -29.19 9.93 12.56
N PRO A 251 -29.04 11.23 12.86
CA PRO A 251 -28.56 11.69 14.16
C PRO A 251 -29.35 11.12 15.35
N GLU A 252 -30.66 10.92 15.18
CA GLU A 252 -31.54 10.33 16.20
C GLU A 252 -31.21 8.85 16.45
N VAL A 253 -30.93 8.09 15.39
CA VAL A 253 -30.50 6.67 15.49
C VAL A 253 -29.13 6.58 16.16
N LEU A 254 -28.19 7.46 15.81
CA LEU A 254 -26.88 7.50 16.48
C LEU A 254 -27.02 7.87 17.96
N HIS A 255 -27.93 8.79 18.32
CA HIS A 255 -28.18 9.11 19.72
C HIS A 255 -28.71 7.89 20.51
N GLN A 256 -29.57 7.05 19.91
CA GLN A 256 -30.08 5.83 20.55
C GLN A 256 -28.98 4.79 20.85
N LEU A 257 -27.89 4.81 20.09
CA LEU A 257 -26.77 3.88 20.26
C LEU A 257 -25.76 4.34 21.33
N GLN A 258 -25.75 5.62 21.74
CA GLN A 258 -24.82 6.17 22.74
C GLN A 258 -24.73 5.37 24.05
N PRO A 259 -25.84 4.86 24.62
CA PRO A 259 -25.78 4.05 25.85
C PRO A 259 -25.10 2.69 25.68
N HIS A 260 -24.88 2.24 24.44
CA HIS A 260 -24.51 0.86 24.14
C HIS A 260 -23.28 0.74 23.24
N VAL A 261 -22.73 1.83 22.71
CA VAL A 261 -21.64 1.78 21.72
C VAL A 261 -20.43 2.57 22.21
N ILE A 262 -19.28 1.89 22.24
CA ILE A 262 -17.96 2.48 22.44
C ILE A 262 -17.23 2.41 21.10
N ASN A 263 -17.18 3.53 20.39
CA ASN A 263 -16.46 3.61 19.11
C ASN A 263 -14.97 3.91 19.35
N LEU A 264 -14.13 3.15 18.67
CA LEU A 264 -12.68 3.18 18.78
C LEU A 264 -12.05 3.53 17.43
N ASN A 265 -11.03 4.38 17.47
CA ASN A 265 -10.17 4.64 16.32
C ASN A 265 -8.71 4.36 16.73
N LEU A 266 -8.04 3.43 16.02
CA LEU A 266 -6.68 2.98 16.33
C LEU A 266 -6.46 2.58 17.80
N GLY A 267 -7.47 1.97 18.42
CA GLY A 267 -7.43 1.55 19.83
C GLY A 267 -7.64 2.67 20.87
N ARG A 268 -8.06 3.87 20.45
CA ARG A 268 -8.43 4.98 21.34
C ARG A 268 -9.90 5.35 21.14
N LEU A 269 -10.53 6.04 22.10
CA LEU A 269 -11.91 6.51 21.95
C LEU A 269 -12.00 7.46 20.75
N SER A 270 -12.98 7.24 19.87
CA SER A 270 -13.06 7.95 18.60
C SER A 270 -13.49 9.41 18.77
N SER A 271 -12.65 10.36 18.33
CA SER A 271 -12.97 11.79 18.24
C SER A 271 -13.45 12.22 16.83
N GLY A 272 -13.45 11.30 15.87
CA GLY A 272 -13.82 11.49 14.46
C GLY A 272 -14.90 10.49 14.02
N GLY A 273 -15.10 10.30 12.71
CA GLY A 273 -16.05 9.31 12.17
C GLY A 273 -17.52 9.73 12.23
N ARG A 274 -18.41 8.79 11.87
CA ARG A 274 -19.87 8.99 11.96
C ARG A 274 -20.36 8.92 13.40
N PHE A 275 -19.66 8.20 14.28
CA PHE A 275 -20.01 8.06 15.69
C PHE A 275 -18.83 8.43 16.60
N LYS A 276 -18.98 9.47 17.41
CA LYS A 276 -17.92 9.89 18.34
C LYS A 276 -18.16 9.29 19.72
N THR A 277 -17.07 8.91 20.38
CA THR A 277 -17.09 8.46 21.77
C THR A 277 -16.01 9.20 22.54
N ARG A 278 -16.39 9.94 23.57
CA ARG A 278 -15.51 10.61 24.53
C ARG A 278 -15.49 9.81 25.83
N ALA A 279 -14.54 10.12 26.72
CA ALA A 279 -14.48 9.52 28.05
C ALA A 279 -15.81 9.71 28.79
N ALA A 280 -16.38 10.92 28.77
CA ALA A 280 -17.68 11.22 29.38
C ALA A 280 -18.84 10.37 28.81
N ASP A 281 -18.77 9.97 27.54
CA ASP A 281 -19.80 9.12 26.94
C ASP A 281 -19.65 7.67 27.46
N VAL A 282 -18.41 7.19 27.64
CA VAL A 282 -18.15 5.91 28.31
C VAL A 282 -18.55 5.95 29.78
N ASP A 283 -18.25 7.06 30.47
CA ASP A 283 -18.65 7.28 31.87
C ASP A 283 -20.17 7.19 31.99
N ALA A 284 -20.92 7.88 31.12
CA ALA A 284 -22.38 7.82 31.08
C ALA A 284 -22.93 6.40 30.87
N ILE A 285 -22.25 5.54 30.08
CA ILE A 285 -22.65 4.13 29.95
C ILE A 285 -22.62 3.44 31.32
N PHE A 286 -21.54 3.59 32.09
CA PHE A 286 -21.32 2.87 33.34
C PHE A 286 -21.88 3.56 34.59
N GLU A 287 -22.10 4.87 34.55
CA GLU A 287 -22.53 5.70 35.69
C GLU A 287 -24.03 6.05 35.61
N ASP A 288 -24.59 6.15 34.40
CA ASP A 288 -26.00 6.52 34.21
C ASP A 288 -26.82 5.37 33.59
N HIS A 289 -26.45 4.94 32.39
CA HIS A 289 -27.32 4.11 31.56
C HIS A 289 -27.42 2.66 32.04
N LEU A 290 -26.29 1.99 32.27
CA LEU A 290 -26.25 0.63 32.78
C LEU A 290 -26.81 0.55 34.21
N PRO A 291 -26.45 1.43 35.15
CA PRO A 291 -27.10 1.46 36.47
C PRO A 291 -28.61 1.69 36.41
N ALA A 292 -29.10 2.63 35.60
CA ALA A 292 -30.54 2.88 35.46
C ALA A 292 -31.28 1.67 34.89
N TRP A 293 -30.69 0.95 33.94
CA TRP A 293 -31.26 -0.29 33.41
C TRP A 293 -31.23 -1.41 34.45
N ALA A 294 -30.13 -1.56 35.20
CA ALA A 294 -29.97 -2.57 36.23
C ALA A 294 -30.92 -2.37 37.42
N ALA A 295 -31.22 -1.12 37.78
CA ALA A 295 -32.14 -0.77 38.87
C ALA A 295 -33.59 -1.20 38.62
N GLN A 296 -33.98 -1.39 37.36
CA GLN A 296 -35.33 -1.84 36.97
C GLN A 296 -35.50 -3.37 37.07
N ARG A 297 -34.49 -4.10 37.54
CA ARG A 297 -34.42 -5.56 37.45
C ARG A 297 -33.89 -6.18 38.74
N ASP A 298 -34.51 -7.27 39.15
CA ASP A 298 -34.04 -8.11 40.26
C ASP A 298 -33.11 -9.22 39.76
N GLY A 299 -32.16 -9.64 40.59
CA GLY A 299 -31.25 -10.75 40.30
C GLY A 299 -29.96 -10.35 39.56
N LYS A 300 -29.44 -11.30 38.77
CA LYS A 300 -28.18 -11.15 38.03
C LYS A 300 -28.30 -10.09 36.93
N ILE A 301 -27.17 -9.47 36.58
CA ILE A 301 -27.01 -8.43 35.57
C ILE A 301 -26.07 -8.98 34.50
N PRO A 302 -26.60 -9.65 33.44
CA PRO A 302 -25.78 -10.14 32.35
C PRO A 302 -25.33 -8.99 31.47
N ILE A 303 -24.02 -8.78 31.36
CA ILE A 303 -23.40 -7.78 30.49
C ILE A 303 -22.71 -8.50 29.33
N VAL A 304 -23.06 -8.10 28.11
CA VAL A 304 -22.51 -8.67 26.88
C VAL A 304 -21.58 -7.66 26.23
N LEU A 305 -20.28 -7.93 26.26
CA LEU A 305 -19.25 -7.14 25.59
C LEU A 305 -19.05 -7.68 24.18
N TYR A 306 -19.65 -7.01 23.20
CA TYR A 306 -19.66 -7.43 21.81
C TYR A 306 -18.58 -6.70 21.00
N ALA A 307 -17.74 -7.43 20.28
CA ALA A 307 -16.76 -6.86 19.35
C ALA A 307 -17.01 -7.40 17.94
N HIS A 308 -17.24 -6.50 16.98
CA HIS A 308 -17.53 -6.90 15.59
C HIS A 308 -16.29 -7.39 14.84
N GLY A 309 -16.44 -7.82 13.58
CA GLY A 309 -15.31 -8.22 12.73
C GLY A 309 -14.49 -7.04 12.20
N GLY A 310 -13.16 -7.17 12.13
CA GLY A 310 -12.25 -6.10 11.64
C GLY A 310 -12.29 -5.82 10.13
N LEU A 311 -13.29 -6.36 9.45
CA LEU A 311 -13.54 -6.17 8.04
C LEU A 311 -14.79 -5.29 7.83
N THR A 312 -15.71 -5.22 8.79
CA THR A 312 -16.91 -4.38 8.67
C THR A 312 -16.55 -2.88 8.71
N SER A 313 -17.27 -2.06 7.95
CA SER A 313 -17.18 -0.60 8.05
C SER A 313 -17.75 -0.12 9.39
N GLU A 314 -17.42 1.11 9.80
CA GLU A 314 -18.03 1.75 10.98
C GLU A 314 -19.56 1.72 10.88
N GLU A 315 -20.10 2.01 9.69
CA GLU A 315 -21.53 1.95 9.39
C GLU A 315 -22.13 0.55 9.57
N ALA A 316 -21.48 -0.49 9.05
CA ALA A 316 -21.97 -1.87 9.23
C ALA A 316 -21.90 -2.32 10.71
N GLY A 317 -20.87 -1.91 11.45
CA GLY A 317 -20.76 -2.16 12.89
C GLY A 317 -21.87 -1.47 13.70
N LEU A 318 -22.19 -0.22 13.38
CA LEU A 318 -23.28 0.53 14.01
C LEU A 318 -24.66 -0.06 13.67
N LEU A 319 -24.86 -0.50 12.43
CA LEU A 319 -26.10 -1.18 12.04
C LEU A 319 -26.26 -2.53 12.77
N THR A 320 -25.16 -3.27 12.97
CA THR A 320 -25.18 -4.50 13.77
C THR A 320 -25.55 -4.21 15.22
N ALA A 321 -24.99 -3.14 15.81
CA ALA A 321 -25.37 -2.71 17.15
C ALA A 321 -26.86 -2.32 17.20
N LEU A 322 -27.36 -1.58 16.21
CA LEU A 322 -28.77 -1.19 16.14
C LEU A 322 -29.71 -2.40 16.09
N GLU A 323 -29.37 -3.42 15.32
CA GLU A 323 -30.17 -4.66 15.23
C GLU A 323 -30.13 -5.48 16.52
N GLN A 324 -28.98 -5.52 17.22
CA GLN A 324 -28.78 -6.39 18.37
C GLN A 324 -29.16 -5.75 19.72
N VAL A 325 -29.05 -4.43 19.87
CA VAL A 325 -29.19 -3.75 21.17
C VAL A 325 -30.56 -4.00 21.80
N ASP A 326 -31.62 -3.77 21.04
CA ASP A 326 -32.99 -3.95 21.54
C ASP A 326 -33.31 -5.43 21.79
N TRP A 327 -32.78 -6.31 20.94
CA TRP A 327 -32.97 -7.75 21.09
C TRP A 327 -32.28 -8.30 22.35
N TRP A 328 -31.04 -7.90 22.65
CA TRP A 328 -30.35 -8.29 23.87
C TRP A 328 -31.08 -7.79 25.11
N LYS A 329 -31.54 -6.53 25.10
CA LYS A 329 -32.29 -5.93 26.22
C LYS A 329 -33.63 -6.61 26.44
N ALA A 330 -34.35 -6.94 25.36
CA ALA A 330 -35.60 -7.70 25.44
C ALA A 330 -35.40 -9.08 26.07
N ASN A 331 -34.25 -9.72 25.82
CA ASN A 331 -33.89 -11.00 26.43
C ASN A 331 -33.32 -10.87 27.85
N GLY A 332 -32.98 -9.66 28.28
CA GLY A 332 -32.54 -9.36 29.63
C GLY A 332 -31.03 -9.37 29.83
N ALA A 333 -30.26 -9.14 28.76
CA ALA A 333 -28.85 -8.80 28.83
C ALA A 333 -28.63 -7.32 28.45
N TYR A 334 -27.60 -6.70 29.01
CA TYR A 334 -27.17 -5.38 28.61
C TYR A 334 -25.99 -5.48 27.64
N PRO A 335 -26.15 -5.08 26.36
CA PRO A 335 -25.07 -5.11 25.39
C PRO A 335 -24.23 -3.83 25.45
N ILE A 336 -22.91 -4.00 25.35
CA ILE A 336 -21.94 -2.93 25.09
C ILE A 336 -21.13 -3.36 23.87
N HIS A 337 -21.28 -2.65 22.77
CA HIS A 337 -20.62 -2.90 21.50
C HIS A 337 -19.35 -2.06 21.40
N PHE A 338 -18.23 -2.72 21.17
CA PHE A 338 -17.01 -2.08 20.68
C PHE A 338 -17.06 -2.01 19.17
N VAL A 339 -17.09 -0.79 18.64
CA VAL A 339 -17.07 -0.50 17.21
C VAL A 339 -15.76 0.17 16.82
N TRP A 340 -15.23 -0.06 15.63
CA TRP A 340 -14.05 0.65 15.15
C TRP A 340 -14.02 0.85 13.63
N GLU A 341 -13.37 1.91 13.19
CA GLU A 341 -13.13 2.21 11.77
C GLU A 341 -12.04 1.28 11.22
N THR A 342 -12.41 0.31 10.38
CA THR A 342 -11.41 -0.54 9.68
C THR A 342 -11.24 -0.30 8.19
N GLY A 343 -12.21 0.27 7.45
CA GLY A 343 -12.10 0.55 5.99
C GLY A 343 -11.63 -0.63 5.10
N LEU A 344 -11.58 -1.84 5.68
CA LEU A 344 -10.71 -2.92 5.23
C LEU A 344 -11.41 -3.75 4.14
N LEU A 345 -12.72 -3.94 4.23
CA LEU A 345 -13.54 -4.62 3.21
C LEU A 345 -13.64 -3.82 1.92
N GLU A 346 -13.73 -2.50 1.99
CA GLU A 346 -13.77 -1.65 0.79
C GLU A 346 -12.43 -1.74 0.07
N THR A 347 -11.33 -1.75 0.82
CA THR A 347 -9.96 -1.87 0.29
C THR A 347 -9.66 -3.28 -0.25
N LEU A 348 -9.93 -4.34 0.51
CA LEU A 348 -9.73 -5.75 0.08
C LEU A 348 -10.76 -6.17 -0.97
N GLY A 349 -12.00 -5.69 -0.87
CA GLY A 349 -13.05 -5.92 -1.86
C GLY A 349 -12.77 -5.23 -3.19
N GLN A 350 -12.17 -4.05 -3.22
CA GLN A 350 -11.67 -3.43 -4.46
C GLN A 350 -10.49 -4.21 -5.07
N ILE A 351 -9.66 -4.83 -4.23
CA ILE A 351 -8.56 -5.70 -4.65
C ILE A 351 -9.07 -7.04 -5.24
N LEU A 352 -10.27 -7.48 -4.84
CA LEU A 352 -10.86 -8.79 -5.16
C LEU A 352 -12.01 -8.68 -6.22
N GLN A 353 -12.65 -7.52 -6.35
CA GLN A 353 -13.39 -6.96 -7.49
C GLN A 353 -12.97 -7.30 -8.95
N PRO A 354 -13.68 -8.12 -9.76
CA PRO A 354 -13.57 -8.02 -11.21
C PRO A 354 -14.35 -6.78 -11.66
N GLY A 355 -13.68 -5.83 -12.31
CA GLY A 355 -14.32 -4.63 -12.84
C GLY A 355 -15.41 -4.96 -13.86
N ARG A 356 -16.68 -4.74 -13.51
CA ARG A 356 -17.87 -5.00 -14.37
C ARG A 356 -18.10 -3.93 -15.46
N GLN A 357 -17.04 -3.30 -15.97
CA GLN A 357 -17.11 -2.41 -17.13
C GLN A 357 -16.08 -2.83 -18.18
N ARG A 358 -16.41 -3.88 -18.93
CA ARG A 358 -16.16 -4.12 -20.37
C ARG A 358 -16.27 -5.61 -20.66
N GLY A 359 -17.21 -5.99 -21.51
CA GLY A 359 -17.66 -7.36 -21.74
C GLY A 359 -16.59 -8.30 -22.29
N ILE A 360 -15.95 -9.05 -21.39
CA ILE A 360 -15.29 -10.34 -21.63
C ILE A 360 -15.61 -11.22 -20.41
N ASP A 361 -16.26 -12.36 -20.62
CA ASP A 361 -16.56 -13.33 -19.57
C ASP A 361 -15.27 -14.01 -19.09
N PHE A 362 -14.90 -13.78 -17.83
CA PHE A 362 -13.84 -14.53 -17.17
C PHE A 362 -14.42 -15.81 -16.55
N ALA A 363 -14.00 -16.97 -17.03
CA ALA A 363 -14.03 -18.17 -16.20
C ALA A 363 -13.10 -17.94 -14.99
N ALA A 364 -13.64 -18.13 -13.77
CA ALA A 364 -13.03 -17.61 -12.54
C ALA A 364 -11.59 -18.14 -12.27
N PRO A 365 -10.65 -17.27 -11.84
CA PRO A 365 -9.25 -17.62 -11.56
C PRO A 365 -9.10 -18.58 -10.36
N SER A 366 -8.00 -19.33 -10.29
CA SER A 366 -7.71 -20.27 -9.20
C SER A 366 -7.37 -19.55 -7.89
N ASP A 367 -7.80 -20.09 -6.75
CA ASP A 367 -7.61 -19.51 -5.41
C ASP A 367 -6.16 -19.11 -5.08
N PHE A 368 -5.17 -19.83 -5.63
CA PHE A 368 -3.74 -19.55 -5.46
C PHE A 368 -3.30 -18.17 -6.01
N LEU A 369 -3.90 -17.74 -7.13
CA LEU A 369 -3.65 -16.45 -7.76
C LEU A 369 -4.24 -15.31 -6.93
N ILE A 370 -5.43 -15.53 -6.35
CA ILE A 370 -6.11 -14.56 -5.48
C ILE A 370 -5.36 -14.38 -4.15
N GLU A 371 -4.89 -15.47 -3.54
CA GLU A 371 -4.08 -15.44 -2.32
C GLU A 371 -2.75 -14.71 -2.52
N SER A 372 -2.10 -14.93 -3.67
CA SER A 372 -0.85 -14.27 -4.03
C SER A 372 -1.05 -12.78 -4.33
N LEU A 373 -2.18 -12.43 -4.96
CA LEU A 373 -2.57 -11.05 -5.28
C LEU A 373 -2.91 -10.24 -4.02
N ALA A 374 -3.62 -10.83 -3.06
CA ALA A 374 -3.90 -10.22 -1.76
C ALA A 374 -2.61 -9.94 -0.96
N ARG A 375 -1.60 -10.83 -1.04
CA ARG A 375 -0.28 -10.62 -0.44
C ARG A 375 0.48 -9.46 -1.09
N SER A 376 0.53 -9.45 -2.42
CA SER A 376 1.34 -8.48 -3.18
C SER A 376 0.76 -7.06 -3.16
N LEU A 377 -0.55 -6.90 -2.96
CA LEU A 377 -1.24 -5.60 -2.92
C LEU A 377 -1.33 -5.00 -1.51
N GLY A 378 -0.46 -5.43 -0.59
CA GLY A 378 -0.37 -4.84 0.75
C GLY A 378 -1.36 -5.40 1.77
N GLY A 379 -2.10 -6.47 1.44
CA GLY A 379 -3.04 -7.14 2.35
C GLY A 379 -2.41 -7.53 3.69
N VAL A 380 -1.14 -7.97 3.70
CA VAL A 380 -0.40 -8.29 4.93
C VAL A 380 -0.19 -7.06 5.84
N LYS A 381 0.12 -5.89 5.26
CA LYS A 381 0.34 -4.65 6.03
C LYS A 381 -0.96 -4.08 6.58
N ILE A 382 -2.02 -4.12 5.75
CA ILE A 382 -3.36 -3.68 6.10
C ILE A 382 -3.93 -4.55 7.23
N TRP A 383 -3.86 -5.89 7.08
CA TRP A 383 -4.24 -6.85 8.10
C TRP A 383 -3.44 -6.68 9.40
N SER A 384 -2.12 -6.45 9.29
CA SER A 384 -1.28 -6.19 10.47
C SER A 384 -1.66 -4.89 11.20
N GLY A 385 -1.99 -3.83 10.46
CA GLY A 385 -2.45 -2.56 11.05
C GLY A 385 -3.75 -2.71 11.85
N MET A 386 -4.68 -3.53 11.35
CA MET A 386 -5.92 -3.86 12.08
C MET A 386 -5.61 -4.60 13.38
N LYS A 387 -4.76 -5.64 13.35
CA LYS A 387 -4.36 -6.40 14.56
C LYS A 387 -3.76 -5.48 15.63
N VAL A 388 -2.90 -4.55 15.21
CA VAL A 388 -2.32 -3.54 16.10
C VAL A 388 -3.38 -2.61 16.69
N SER A 389 -4.41 -2.23 15.95
CA SER A 389 -5.54 -1.44 16.48
C SER A 389 -6.31 -2.19 17.57
N ALA A 390 -6.61 -3.47 17.33
CA ALA A 390 -7.30 -4.33 18.28
C ALA A 390 -6.49 -4.56 19.56
N GLU A 391 -5.18 -4.75 19.43
CA GLU A 391 -4.24 -4.83 20.56
C GLU A 391 -4.20 -3.52 21.36
N ARG A 392 -3.99 -2.38 20.68
CA ARG A 392 -3.88 -1.05 21.29
C ARG A 392 -5.11 -0.61 22.07
N ALA A 393 -6.28 -1.15 21.72
CA ALA A 393 -7.51 -0.89 22.44
C ALA A 393 -7.40 -1.23 23.93
N SER A 394 -6.57 -2.21 24.26
CA SER A 394 -6.40 -2.77 25.62
C SER A 394 -5.11 -2.32 26.31
N ASP A 395 -4.29 -1.47 25.68
CA ASP A 395 -3.11 -0.86 26.31
C ASP A 395 -3.53 0.08 27.47
N ALA A 396 -2.57 0.49 28.32
CA ALA A 396 -2.82 1.37 29.47
C ALA A 396 -3.65 2.64 29.15
N GLN A 397 -3.48 3.19 27.95
CA GLN A 397 -4.19 4.39 27.48
C GLN A 397 -5.30 4.07 26.45
N GLY A 398 -5.61 2.78 26.25
CA GLY A 398 -6.59 2.28 25.31
C GLY A 398 -8.02 2.56 25.71
N GLY A 399 -8.88 2.80 24.70
CA GLY A 399 -10.29 3.08 24.93
C GLY A 399 -11.01 1.90 25.56
N ALA A 400 -10.67 0.66 25.19
CA ALA A 400 -11.23 -0.53 25.81
C ALA A 400 -10.67 -0.75 27.22
N ARG A 401 -9.38 -0.46 27.48
CA ARG A 401 -8.83 -0.48 28.85
C ARG A 401 -9.50 0.55 29.76
N TYR A 402 -9.86 1.73 29.23
CA TYR A 402 -10.67 2.71 29.95
C TYR A 402 -12.05 2.15 30.29
N ALA A 403 -12.74 1.57 29.30
CA ALA A 403 -14.02 0.89 29.52
C ALA A 403 -13.92 -0.26 30.54
N ALA A 404 -12.81 -1.01 30.57
CA ALA A 404 -12.57 -2.06 31.56
C ALA A 404 -12.47 -1.51 33.00
N ARG A 405 -11.83 -0.35 33.19
CA ARG A 405 -11.80 0.33 34.50
C ARG A 405 -13.19 0.76 34.96
N LYS A 406 -13.99 1.34 34.06
CA LYS A 406 -15.37 1.70 34.35
C LYS A 406 -16.27 0.48 34.60
N LEU A 407 -16.05 -0.59 33.85
CA LEU A 407 -16.70 -1.88 34.10
C LEU A 407 -16.33 -2.44 35.48
N LYS A 408 -15.07 -2.32 35.91
CA LYS A 408 -14.62 -2.73 37.25
C LYS A 408 -15.34 -1.93 38.34
N GLU A 409 -15.42 -0.62 38.21
CA GLU A 409 -16.16 0.26 39.14
C GLU A 409 -17.62 -0.19 39.27
N PHE A 410 -18.28 -0.45 38.14
CA PHE A 410 -19.65 -0.99 38.13
C PHE A 410 -19.74 -2.37 38.81
N CYS A 411 -18.81 -3.28 38.52
CA CYS A 411 -18.78 -4.61 39.15
C CYS A 411 -18.60 -4.53 40.67
N ASP A 412 -17.80 -3.57 41.17
CA ASP A 412 -17.61 -3.35 42.60
C ASP A 412 -18.85 -2.77 43.29
N ALA A 413 -19.61 -1.93 42.59
CA ALA A 413 -20.86 -1.38 43.09
C ALA A 413 -21.99 -2.44 43.12
N HIS A 414 -21.92 -3.44 42.24
CA HIS A 414 -22.94 -4.48 42.06
C HIS A 414 -22.38 -5.90 42.30
N LYS A 415 -21.54 -6.05 43.33
CA LYS A 415 -20.93 -7.34 43.71
C LYS A 415 -21.97 -8.45 43.77
N ASP A 416 -21.55 -9.62 43.29
CA ASP A 416 -22.35 -10.85 43.22
C ASP A 416 -23.59 -10.78 42.30
N ARG A 417 -23.92 -9.62 41.72
CA ARG A 417 -25.01 -9.49 40.73
C ARG A 417 -24.50 -9.54 39.30
N VAL A 418 -23.31 -9.05 38.99
CA VAL A 418 -22.83 -8.95 37.60
C VAL A 418 -22.38 -10.30 37.04
N GLU A 419 -22.79 -10.61 35.81
CA GLU A 419 -22.28 -11.73 35.01
C GLU A 419 -21.73 -11.20 33.69
N LEU A 420 -20.45 -11.51 33.42
CA LEU A 420 -19.74 -10.95 32.28
C LEU A 420 -19.62 -11.97 31.15
N HIS A 421 -19.98 -11.54 29.96
CA HIS A 421 -19.94 -12.34 28.75
C HIS A 421 -19.27 -11.55 27.64
N ALA A 422 -18.42 -12.20 26.87
CA ALA A 422 -17.74 -11.59 25.72
C ALA A 422 -18.11 -12.32 24.44
N VAL A 423 -18.41 -11.57 23.38
CA VAL A 423 -18.72 -12.10 22.06
C VAL A 423 -17.82 -11.41 21.03
N GLY A 424 -17.10 -12.18 20.23
CA GLY A 424 -16.21 -11.66 19.20
C GLY A 424 -16.43 -12.35 17.86
N HIS A 425 -16.85 -11.58 16.85
CA HIS A 425 -16.95 -12.08 15.48
C HIS A 425 -15.68 -11.80 14.71
N SER A 426 -15.16 -12.75 13.93
CA SER A 426 -14.00 -12.55 13.06
C SER A 426 -12.82 -11.91 13.81
N ALA A 427 -12.38 -10.71 13.45
CA ALA A 427 -11.31 -10.00 14.14
C ALA A 427 -11.66 -9.50 15.56
N GLY A 428 -12.94 -9.51 15.95
CA GLY A 428 -13.36 -9.34 17.35
C GLY A 428 -12.79 -10.43 18.27
N SER A 429 -12.42 -11.60 17.73
CA SER A 429 -11.65 -12.60 18.48
C SER A 429 -10.23 -12.13 18.84
N ILE A 430 -9.62 -11.31 17.97
CA ILE A 430 -8.31 -10.69 18.21
C ILE A 430 -8.45 -9.60 19.29
N PHE A 431 -9.48 -8.76 19.17
CA PHE A 431 -9.80 -7.75 20.19
C PHE A 431 -9.95 -8.39 21.58
N HIS A 432 -10.79 -9.41 21.72
CA HIS A 432 -11.02 -10.05 23.03
C HIS A 432 -9.82 -10.82 23.56
N ALA A 433 -8.92 -11.28 22.69
CA ALA A 433 -7.66 -11.87 23.14
C ALA A 433 -6.74 -10.86 23.84
N HIS A 434 -6.89 -9.56 23.59
CA HIS A 434 -6.17 -8.52 24.34
C HIS A 434 -7.03 -7.91 25.43
N PHE A 435 -8.33 -7.70 25.17
CA PHE A 435 -9.24 -7.05 26.10
C PHE A 435 -9.55 -7.89 27.33
N VAL A 436 -9.83 -9.19 27.19
CA VAL A 436 -10.18 -10.04 28.34
C VAL A 436 -9.02 -10.14 29.34
N PRO A 437 -7.77 -10.42 28.92
CA PRO A 437 -6.62 -10.35 29.82
C PRO A 437 -6.48 -8.99 30.51
N ALA A 438 -6.60 -7.90 29.76
CA ALA A 438 -6.48 -6.55 30.28
C ALA A 438 -7.58 -6.19 31.28
N ALA A 439 -8.82 -6.64 31.05
CA ALA A 439 -9.92 -6.43 31.99
C ALA A 439 -9.67 -7.19 33.31
N ILE A 440 -9.23 -8.44 33.23
CA ILE A 440 -8.85 -9.23 34.42
C ILE A 440 -7.69 -8.55 35.18
N GLU A 441 -6.71 -7.98 34.48
CA GLU A 441 -5.61 -7.21 35.09
C GLU A 441 -6.10 -5.94 35.81
N GLU A 442 -7.13 -5.27 35.29
CA GLU A 442 -7.83 -4.17 35.98
C GLU A 442 -8.69 -4.66 37.16
N GLY A 443 -8.75 -5.97 37.39
CA GLY A 443 -9.50 -6.60 38.47
C GLY A 443 -10.95 -6.89 38.13
N VAL A 444 -11.38 -6.72 36.87
CA VAL A 444 -12.72 -7.13 36.43
C VAL A 444 -12.94 -8.61 36.77
N PRO A 445 -14.11 -9.01 37.31
CA PRO A 445 -14.39 -10.41 37.62
C PRO A 445 -14.23 -11.35 36.42
N ASN A 446 -14.14 -12.65 36.70
CA ASN A 446 -14.07 -13.66 35.66
C ASN A 446 -15.26 -13.55 34.70
N PHE A 447 -14.99 -13.73 33.41
CA PHE A 447 -16.00 -13.87 32.39
C PHE A 447 -16.65 -15.25 32.52
N ARG A 448 -17.97 -15.28 32.67
CA ARG A 448 -18.76 -16.51 32.71
C ARG A 448 -18.69 -17.23 31.36
N SER A 449 -18.67 -16.47 30.25
CA SER A 449 -18.45 -17.07 28.94
C SER A 449 -17.78 -16.15 27.93
N LEU A 450 -17.05 -16.78 27.01
CA LEU A 450 -16.48 -16.17 25.82
C LEU A 450 -16.99 -16.93 24.59
N HIS A 451 -17.53 -16.21 23.62
CA HIS A 451 -18.11 -16.75 22.41
C HIS A 451 -17.38 -16.17 21.19
N PHE A 452 -16.75 -17.03 20.40
CA PHE A 452 -16.14 -16.64 19.14
C PHE A 452 -16.96 -17.12 17.96
N LEU A 453 -17.27 -16.19 17.07
CA LEU A 453 -18.02 -16.42 15.84
C LEU A 453 -17.05 -16.30 14.66
N ALA A 454 -16.76 -17.41 13.98
CA ALA A 454 -15.77 -17.51 12.91
C ALA A 454 -14.43 -16.79 13.24
N PRO A 455 -13.71 -17.17 14.31
CA PRO A 455 -12.59 -16.39 14.82
C PRO A 455 -11.42 -16.30 13.83
N ALA A 456 -11.00 -15.06 13.54
CA ALA A 456 -9.85 -14.75 12.67
C ALA A 456 -8.51 -14.67 13.41
N ILE A 457 -8.49 -14.88 14.73
CA ILE A 457 -7.26 -14.89 15.53
C ILE A 457 -6.34 -16.06 15.18
N ARG A 458 -5.03 -15.81 15.18
CA ARG A 458 -4.03 -16.88 15.04
C ARG A 458 -4.03 -17.81 16.25
N VAL A 459 -3.73 -19.08 16.01
CA VAL A 459 -3.67 -20.10 17.08
C VAL A 459 -2.60 -19.76 18.12
N ASP A 460 -1.42 -19.29 17.71
CA ASP A 460 -0.33 -18.91 18.62
C ASP A 460 -0.71 -17.74 19.54
N THR A 461 -1.38 -16.71 18.99
CA THR A 461 -1.86 -15.56 19.77
C THR A 461 -2.93 -16.00 20.77
N PHE A 462 -3.88 -16.85 20.36
CA PHE A 462 -4.87 -17.42 21.26
C PHE A 462 -4.23 -18.23 22.39
N GLU A 463 -3.24 -19.08 22.07
CA GLU A 463 -2.51 -19.87 23.06
C GLU A 463 -1.77 -19.00 24.07
N GLN A 464 -1.13 -17.93 23.60
CA GLN A 464 -0.37 -17.02 24.42
C GLN A 464 -1.27 -16.21 25.35
N GLN A 465 -2.39 -15.70 24.85
CA GLN A 465 -3.19 -14.70 25.56
C GLN A 465 -4.34 -15.30 26.37
N LEU A 466 -5.02 -16.32 25.84
CA LEU A 466 -6.30 -16.80 26.38
C LEU A 466 -6.26 -18.23 26.91
N LEU A 467 -5.47 -19.14 26.33
CA LEU A 467 -5.56 -20.57 26.67
C LEU A 467 -5.35 -20.84 28.17
N ALA A 468 -4.40 -20.15 28.82
CA ALA A 468 -4.16 -20.31 30.24
C ALA A 468 -5.29 -19.78 31.14
N LYS A 469 -6.15 -18.90 30.60
CA LYS A 469 -7.26 -18.25 31.30
C LYS A 469 -8.59 -18.98 31.14
N ILE A 470 -8.64 -20.00 30.28
CA ILE A 470 -9.86 -20.77 30.04
C ILE A 470 -9.98 -21.92 31.04
N GLY A 471 -11.17 -22.02 31.63
CA GLY A 471 -11.56 -23.04 32.60
C GLY A 471 -12.09 -22.41 33.88
N GLN A 472 -12.78 -23.23 34.67
CA GLN A 472 -13.37 -22.82 35.94
C GLN A 472 -12.36 -22.09 36.84
N GLY A 473 -12.70 -20.86 37.23
CA GLY A 473 -11.87 -20.01 38.09
C GLY A 473 -10.63 -19.37 37.47
N LYS A 474 -10.39 -19.50 36.15
CA LYS A 474 -9.12 -19.06 35.50
C LYS A 474 -9.19 -17.72 34.77
N GLY A 475 -10.34 -17.07 34.73
CA GLY A 475 -10.57 -15.81 34.02
C GLY A 475 -11.73 -15.89 33.03
N VAL A 476 -11.83 -16.99 32.29
CA VAL A 476 -12.95 -17.30 31.39
C VAL A 476 -13.44 -18.72 31.71
N GLU A 477 -14.65 -18.84 32.23
CA GLU A 477 -15.14 -20.14 32.69
C GLU A 477 -15.46 -21.10 31.54
N GLN A 478 -16.07 -20.60 30.46
CA GLN A 478 -16.47 -21.37 29.29
C GLN A 478 -16.14 -20.64 27.99
N LEU A 479 -15.47 -21.33 27.08
CA LEU A 479 -15.27 -20.88 25.70
C LEU A 479 -16.19 -21.67 24.76
N SER A 480 -16.84 -20.98 23.83
CA SER A 480 -17.45 -21.62 22.66
C SER A 480 -16.96 -20.99 21.36
N VAL A 481 -16.65 -21.83 20.38
CA VAL A 481 -16.22 -21.41 19.05
C VAL A 481 -17.24 -21.92 18.03
N PHE A 482 -17.95 -21.00 17.38
CA PHE A 482 -18.83 -21.29 16.26
C PHE A 482 -18.02 -21.12 14.98
N THR A 483 -17.88 -22.19 14.20
CA THR A 483 -17.14 -22.14 12.94
C THR A 483 -17.64 -23.17 11.93
N MET A 484 -17.17 -23.10 10.70
CA MET A 484 -17.59 -23.98 9.62
C MET A 484 -16.77 -25.27 9.60
N ALA A 485 -17.40 -26.37 9.18
CA ALA A 485 -16.63 -27.55 8.77
C ALA A 485 -15.89 -27.27 7.45
N ARG A 486 -14.75 -27.94 7.23
CA ARG A 486 -13.85 -27.74 6.09
C ARG A 486 -14.58 -27.69 4.75
N ALA A 487 -15.53 -28.59 4.52
CA ALA A 487 -16.29 -28.62 3.27
C ALA A 487 -17.03 -27.30 3.02
N PHE A 488 -17.64 -26.71 4.07
CA PHE A 488 -18.29 -25.41 3.95
C PHE A 488 -17.30 -24.25 3.89
N GLU A 489 -16.12 -24.38 4.52
CA GLU A 489 -15.06 -23.38 4.38
C GLU A 489 -14.44 -23.37 2.97
N GLU A 490 -14.35 -24.53 2.32
CA GLU A 490 -13.86 -24.70 0.94
C GLU A 490 -14.94 -24.40 -0.11
N ASP A 491 -16.22 -24.39 0.26
CA ASP A 491 -17.36 -24.06 -0.61
C ASP A 491 -17.91 -22.62 -0.40
N ASP A 492 -17.39 -21.86 0.58
CA ASP A 492 -17.76 -20.46 0.82
C ASP A 492 -17.23 -19.55 -0.30
N ASN A 493 -17.92 -18.45 -0.59
CA ASN A 493 -17.55 -17.52 -1.66
C ASN A 493 -17.32 -16.13 -1.10
N CYS A 494 -16.09 -15.85 -0.69
CA CYS A 494 -15.72 -14.52 -0.22
C CYS A 494 -15.54 -13.57 -1.43
N PHE A 495 -16.28 -12.46 -1.43
CA PHE A 495 -16.28 -11.44 -2.50
C PHE A 495 -16.68 -11.93 -3.90
N SER A 496 -17.42 -13.03 -4.00
CA SER A 496 -17.88 -13.62 -5.28
C SER A 496 -16.78 -14.10 -6.23
N ILE A 497 -15.52 -14.12 -5.78
CA ILE A 497 -14.35 -14.45 -6.61
C ILE A 497 -13.36 -15.39 -5.94
N TYR A 498 -13.21 -15.33 -4.61
CA TYR A 498 -12.41 -16.27 -3.84
C TYR A 498 -13.31 -17.41 -3.40
N ARG A 499 -13.06 -18.61 -3.92
CA ARG A 499 -13.97 -19.76 -3.78
C ARG A 499 -13.82 -20.49 -2.45
N LYS A 500 -13.28 -19.82 -1.43
CA LYS A 500 -13.13 -20.31 -0.07
C LYS A 500 -13.49 -19.22 0.94
N SER A 501 -13.57 -19.59 2.21
CA SER A 501 -13.85 -18.67 3.31
C SER A 501 -12.74 -17.63 3.46
N LEU A 502 -13.10 -16.46 3.98
CA LEU A 502 -12.13 -15.42 4.34
C LEU A 502 -11.02 -15.94 5.26
N LEU A 503 -11.31 -16.90 6.14
CA LEU A 503 -10.31 -17.48 7.03
C LEU A 503 -9.19 -18.19 6.24
N TYR A 504 -9.50 -18.82 5.11
CA TYR A 504 -8.48 -19.36 4.20
C TYR A 504 -7.68 -18.26 3.51
N LEU A 505 -8.31 -17.13 3.15
CA LEU A 505 -7.60 -15.98 2.62
C LEU A 505 -6.61 -15.42 3.65
N ILE A 506 -6.97 -15.40 4.94
CA ILE A 506 -6.05 -15.00 6.01
C ILE A 506 -4.92 -16.02 6.15
N TYR A 507 -5.26 -17.30 6.23
CA TYR A 507 -4.33 -18.41 6.38
C TYR A 507 -3.27 -18.47 5.27
N TYR A 508 -3.64 -18.22 4.02
CA TYR A 508 -2.71 -18.25 2.89
C TYR A 508 -2.14 -16.88 2.50
N GLY A 509 -2.89 -15.80 2.71
CA GLY A 509 -2.70 -14.55 1.99
C GLY A 509 -2.56 -13.27 2.83
N LEU A 510 -3.08 -13.22 4.06
CA LEU A 510 -3.05 -11.96 4.83
C LEU A 510 -2.10 -11.99 6.04
N GLU A 511 -1.68 -13.17 6.49
CA GLU A 511 -0.63 -13.29 7.49
C GLU A 511 0.78 -13.16 6.88
N ALA A 512 1.76 -12.76 7.71
CA ALA A 512 3.14 -12.59 7.26
C ALA A 512 3.70 -13.89 6.67
N ASP A 513 3.45 -15.00 7.34
CA ASP A 513 3.79 -16.34 6.85
C ASP A 513 2.59 -16.99 6.16
N ARG A 514 2.87 -17.75 5.10
CA ARG A 514 1.84 -18.52 4.40
C ARG A 514 1.51 -19.78 5.21
N LYS A 515 0.24 -20.18 5.24
CA LYS A 515 -0.30 -21.29 6.06
C LYS A 515 -0.21 -21.02 7.57
N THR A 516 -0.43 -19.77 7.97
CA THR A 516 -0.44 -19.37 9.38
C THR A 516 -1.71 -19.89 10.07
N PRO A 517 -1.64 -20.79 11.07
CA PRO A 517 -2.83 -21.40 11.67
C PRO A 517 -3.78 -20.40 12.31
N ILE A 518 -5.07 -20.47 11.95
CA ILE A 518 -6.14 -19.58 12.40
C ILE A 518 -7.16 -20.37 13.21
N LEU A 519 -7.55 -19.87 14.39
CA LEU A 519 -8.43 -20.59 15.33
C LEU A 519 -9.77 -20.99 14.72
N GLY A 520 -10.31 -20.19 13.79
CA GLY A 520 -11.57 -20.50 13.14
C GLY A 520 -11.50 -21.67 12.15
N LEU A 521 -10.33 -22.07 11.65
CA LEU A 521 -10.24 -23.14 10.65
C LEU A 521 -10.28 -24.54 11.27
N GLU A 522 -11.12 -25.44 10.73
CA GLU A 522 -11.19 -26.84 11.19
C GLU A 522 -9.81 -27.53 11.14
N ASP A 523 -9.10 -27.33 10.03
CA ASP A 523 -7.75 -27.85 9.80
C ASP A 523 -6.77 -27.39 10.90
N SER A 524 -6.85 -26.12 11.32
CA SER A 524 -5.99 -25.55 12.35
C SER A 524 -6.32 -26.10 13.74
N ILE A 525 -7.61 -26.25 14.07
CA ILE A 525 -8.07 -26.83 15.34
C ILE A 525 -7.60 -28.29 15.46
N ARG A 526 -7.79 -29.10 14.41
CA ARG A 526 -7.45 -30.53 14.42
C ARG A 526 -5.95 -30.81 14.38
N ALA A 527 -5.19 -29.93 13.73
CA ALA A 527 -3.73 -30.05 13.68
C ALA A 527 -3.06 -29.77 15.04
N ASN A 528 -3.65 -28.91 15.87
CA ASN A 528 -3.04 -28.49 17.14
C ASN A 528 -3.42 -29.40 18.33
N ALA A 529 -2.42 -29.92 19.05
CA ALA A 529 -2.64 -30.82 20.18
C ALA A 529 -3.33 -30.17 21.39
N LYS A 530 -3.03 -28.90 21.68
CA LYS A 530 -3.64 -28.16 22.80
C LYS A 530 -5.11 -27.85 22.50
N LEU A 531 -5.42 -27.44 21.27
CA LEU A 531 -6.81 -27.18 20.85
C LEU A 531 -7.66 -28.46 20.84
N LYS A 532 -7.11 -29.60 20.37
CA LYS A 532 -7.80 -30.88 20.47
C LYS A 532 -8.19 -31.24 21.90
N ARG A 533 -7.31 -30.97 22.87
CA ARG A 533 -7.61 -31.18 24.29
C ARG A 533 -8.62 -30.16 24.81
N LEU A 534 -8.48 -28.88 24.43
CA LEU A 534 -9.40 -27.80 24.81
C LEU A 534 -10.84 -28.12 24.43
N PHE A 535 -11.05 -28.58 23.20
CA PHE A 535 -12.37 -28.90 22.66
C PHE A 535 -12.75 -30.38 22.79
N ASN A 536 -11.99 -31.16 23.58
CA ASN A 536 -12.19 -32.60 23.81
C ASN A 536 -12.32 -33.45 22.52
N LEU A 537 -11.61 -33.07 21.45
CA LEU A 537 -11.59 -33.78 20.17
C LEU A 537 -10.71 -35.05 20.22
N ASP A 538 -9.80 -35.13 21.20
CA ASP A 538 -9.00 -36.32 21.48
C ASP A 538 -9.67 -37.30 22.47
N ARG A 539 -10.85 -36.96 22.98
CA ARG A 539 -11.63 -37.70 23.99
C ARG A 539 -10.88 -37.94 25.31
N LYS A 540 -9.89 -37.10 25.64
CA LYS A 540 -9.08 -37.21 26.88
C LYS A 540 -9.54 -36.26 27.99
N GLY A 541 -10.73 -35.67 27.85
CA GLY A 541 -11.35 -34.79 28.84
C GLY A 541 -11.33 -33.32 28.40
N ASN A 542 -12.41 -32.60 28.72
CA ASN A 542 -12.58 -31.18 28.39
C ASN A 542 -11.94 -30.28 29.46
N VAL A 543 -11.22 -29.24 29.05
CA VAL A 543 -10.60 -28.24 29.95
C VAL A 543 -11.31 -26.87 29.96
N GLY A 544 -12.45 -26.74 29.28
CA GLY A 544 -13.34 -25.56 29.35
C GLY A 544 -13.80 -24.98 28.01
N GLY A 545 -13.66 -25.73 26.89
CA GLY A 545 -14.00 -25.26 25.55
C GLY A 545 -14.97 -26.16 24.80
N GLU A 546 -15.81 -25.58 23.94
CA GLU A 546 -16.64 -26.29 22.97
C GLU A 546 -16.45 -25.69 21.57
N VAL A 547 -16.47 -26.53 20.54
CA VAL A 547 -16.52 -26.12 19.14
C VAL A 547 -17.84 -26.58 18.53
N ILE A 548 -18.55 -25.65 17.91
CA ILE A 548 -19.83 -25.86 17.25
C ILE A 548 -19.58 -25.71 15.75
N TRP A 549 -19.76 -26.84 15.03
CA TRP A 549 -19.56 -26.90 13.59
C TRP A 549 -20.85 -26.56 12.85
N SER A 550 -20.77 -25.60 11.95
CA SER A 550 -21.85 -25.26 11.05
C SER A 550 -21.79 -26.08 9.75
N VAL A 551 -22.91 -26.56 9.21
CA VAL A 551 -24.30 -26.46 9.74
C VAL A 551 -24.53 -27.51 10.84
N SER A 552 -25.09 -27.09 11.98
CA SER A 552 -25.37 -27.99 13.10
C SER A 552 -26.52 -28.96 12.78
N LYS A 553 -26.46 -30.15 13.37
CA LYS A 553 -27.50 -31.17 13.19
C LYS A 553 -28.85 -30.70 13.74
N ASP A 554 -28.83 -30.10 14.92
CA ASP A 554 -30.00 -29.50 15.54
C ASP A 554 -30.00 -28.00 15.24
N GLN A 555 -31.11 -27.48 14.72
CA GLN A 555 -31.25 -26.06 14.33
C GLN A 555 -31.80 -25.19 15.46
N THR A 556 -32.02 -25.78 16.64
CA THR A 556 -32.51 -25.11 17.83
C THR A 556 -31.66 -25.52 19.03
N GLY A 557 -31.71 -24.71 20.09
CA GLY A 557 -31.00 -24.98 21.33
C GLY A 557 -29.58 -24.41 21.37
N ARG A 558 -28.81 -24.86 22.36
CA ARG A 558 -27.54 -24.23 22.75
C ARG A 558 -26.37 -24.54 21.83
N SER A 559 -26.46 -25.46 20.89
CA SER A 559 -25.37 -25.76 19.93
C SER A 559 -25.85 -25.65 18.48
N ALA A 560 -26.80 -24.74 18.23
CA ALA A 560 -27.40 -24.51 16.92
C ALA A 560 -26.66 -23.42 16.13
N THR A 561 -26.44 -23.66 14.84
CA THR A 561 -25.94 -22.70 13.87
C THR A 561 -26.29 -23.18 12.46
N THR A 562 -26.78 -22.27 11.62
CA THR A 562 -27.07 -22.58 10.21
C THR A 562 -26.24 -21.75 9.23
N SER A 563 -25.27 -20.99 9.74
CA SER A 563 -24.43 -20.11 8.92
C SER A 563 -23.57 -20.90 7.94
N ARG A 564 -23.65 -20.58 6.65
CA ARG A 564 -22.85 -21.21 5.59
C ARG A 564 -21.74 -20.31 5.06
N SER A 565 -21.51 -19.17 5.69
CA SER A 565 -20.48 -18.22 5.28
C SER A 565 -19.79 -17.60 6.48
N HIS A 566 -18.55 -17.17 6.30
CA HIS A 566 -17.78 -16.49 7.34
C HIS A 566 -18.51 -15.28 7.95
N GLY A 567 -19.10 -14.46 7.08
CA GLY A 567 -19.81 -13.23 7.48
C GLY A 567 -21.24 -13.44 7.99
N GLY A 568 -21.76 -14.67 7.96
CA GLY A 568 -23.15 -14.96 8.32
C GLY A 568 -23.39 -15.28 9.81
N PHE A 569 -22.34 -15.46 10.61
CA PHE A 569 -22.53 -15.96 11.98
C PHE A 569 -23.17 -14.97 12.95
N ASP A 570 -23.00 -13.66 12.75
CA ASP A 570 -23.54 -12.62 13.63
C ASP A 570 -24.94 -12.14 13.26
N ASN A 571 -25.49 -12.62 12.13
CA ASN A 571 -26.88 -12.44 11.74
C ASN A 571 -27.65 -13.76 11.53
N ASP A 572 -26.99 -14.92 11.60
CA ASP A 572 -27.63 -16.24 11.64
C ASP A 572 -28.44 -16.41 12.92
N ALA A 573 -29.77 -16.48 12.77
CA ALA A 573 -30.69 -16.54 13.88
C ALA A 573 -30.44 -17.74 14.82
N PRO A 574 -30.19 -18.97 14.34
CA PRO A 574 -29.80 -20.09 15.21
C PRO A 574 -28.51 -19.85 15.98
N THR A 575 -27.48 -19.27 15.36
CA THR A 575 -26.22 -18.93 16.03
C THR A 575 -26.45 -17.91 17.15
N MET A 576 -27.11 -16.79 16.86
CA MET A 576 -27.34 -15.75 17.85
C MET A 576 -28.22 -16.24 19.00
N GLN A 577 -29.27 -17.02 18.70
CA GLN A 577 -30.09 -17.65 19.74
C GLN A 577 -29.28 -18.63 20.59
N SER A 578 -28.42 -19.45 19.98
CA SER A 578 -27.52 -20.36 20.69
C SER A 578 -26.61 -19.61 21.66
N VAL A 579 -25.99 -18.50 21.22
CA VAL A 579 -25.16 -17.64 22.08
C VAL A 579 -25.99 -17.06 23.23
N ALA A 580 -27.17 -16.50 22.95
CA ALA A 580 -27.99 -15.90 23.99
C ALA A 580 -28.53 -16.92 25.01
N GLN A 581 -28.91 -18.12 24.56
CA GLN A 581 -29.32 -19.21 25.47
C GLN A 581 -28.18 -19.70 26.36
N ARG A 582 -26.93 -19.66 25.88
CA ARG A 582 -25.73 -19.96 26.69
C ARG A 582 -25.44 -18.87 27.72
N ILE A 583 -25.62 -17.61 27.34
CA ILE A 583 -25.39 -16.45 28.22
C ILE A 583 -26.46 -16.39 29.31
N LEU A 584 -27.73 -16.51 28.93
CA LEU A 584 -28.88 -16.27 29.80
C LEU A 584 -29.41 -17.52 30.51
N ASP A 585 -28.94 -18.70 30.11
CA ASP A 585 -29.37 -19.99 30.66
C ASP A 585 -30.89 -20.25 30.56
N LYS A 586 -31.55 -19.67 29.55
CA LYS A 586 -33.00 -19.79 29.31
C LYS A 586 -33.32 -19.75 27.81
N GLU A 587 -34.56 -20.05 27.45
CA GLU A 587 -35.08 -19.74 26.12
C GLU A 587 -35.15 -18.23 25.89
N VAL A 588 -34.96 -17.81 24.64
CA VAL A 588 -34.82 -16.41 24.23
C VAL A 588 -35.81 -16.10 23.12
N THR A 589 -36.18 -14.84 22.98
CA THR A 589 -36.98 -14.39 21.84
C THR A 589 -36.19 -14.64 20.55
N PRO A 590 -36.85 -15.12 19.48
CA PRO A 590 -36.18 -15.36 18.21
C PRO A 590 -35.48 -14.11 17.69
N PHE A 591 -34.23 -14.27 17.24
CA PHE A 591 -33.49 -13.21 16.58
C PHE A 591 -34.06 -13.02 15.16
N THR A 592 -34.63 -11.86 14.88
CA THR A 592 -35.15 -11.50 13.55
C THR A 592 -34.06 -10.79 12.75
N GLY A 593 -32.96 -11.49 12.45
CA GLY A 593 -31.91 -10.96 11.58
C GLY A 593 -32.47 -10.64 10.19
N THR A 594 -32.11 -9.48 9.62
CA THR A 594 -32.36 -9.26 8.19
C THR A 594 -31.39 -10.13 7.39
N GLU A 595 -31.87 -10.92 6.43
CA GLU A 595 -30.99 -11.57 5.45
C GLU A 595 -30.33 -10.47 4.60
N ARG A 596 -29.23 -9.88 5.06
CA ARG A 596 -28.33 -9.14 4.19
C ARG A 596 -27.57 -10.16 3.34
N ARG A 597 -28.17 -10.60 2.24
CA ARG A 597 -27.41 -11.17 1.13
C ARG A 597 -26.34 -10.14 0.75
N GLY A 598 -25.08 -10.56 0.71
CA GLY A 598 -23.92 -9.69 0.53
C GLY A 598 -24.16 -8.58 -0.50
N LEU A 599 -23.79 -7.35 -0.14
CA LEU A 599 -24.00 -6.12 -0.88
C LEU A 599 -23.69 -6.28 -2.39
N SER A 600 -24.73 -6.46 -3.19
CA SER A 600 -24.72 -6.33 -4.64
C SER A 600 -25.09 -4.88 -4.98
N VAL A 601 -24.10 -4.02 -5.23
CA VAL A 601 -24.28 -2.57 -5.48
C VAL A 601 -24.62 -2.28 -6.96
N LEU A 602 -25.24 -3.21 -7.70
CA LEU A 602 -25.42 -3.05 -9.16
C LEU A 602 -26.83 -3.32 -9.70
N THR A 603 -27.89 -3.06 -8.92
CA THR A 603 -29.27 -3.24 -9.40
C THR A 603 -30.20 -2.03 -9.26
N SER A 604 -29.70 -0.82 -8.99
CA SER A 604 -30.57 0.39 -8.97
C SER A 604 -29.97 1.63 -9.65
N LEU A 605 -29.41 1.46 -10.85
CA LEU A 605 -28.99 2.58 -11.72
C LEU A 605 -29.68 2.55 -13.09
N SER A 606 -30.86 1.94 -13.20
CA SER A 606 -31.67 1.95 -14.42
C SER A 606 -32.76 3.03 -14.43
N SER A 607 -32.74 3.99 -13.49
CA SER A 607 -33.81 4.97 -13.34
C SER A 607 -33.32 6.37 -12.96
N LEU A 608 -32.32 6.91 -13.67
CA LEU A 608 -31.96 8.33 -13.59
C LEU A 608 -32.05 9.02 -14.96
N ASP A 609 -32.48 10.28 -14.88
CA ASP A 609 -32.95 11.20 -15.93
C ASP A 609 -31.93 11.46 -17.06
N PRO A 610 -32.34 11.42 -18.36
CA PRO A 610 -31.50 11.72 -19.51
C PRO A 610 -30.80 13.09 -19.50
N ALA A 611 -31.29 14.08 -18.75
CA ALA A 611 -30.73 15.43 -18.74
C ALA A 611 -29.35 15.53 -18.05
N LEU A 612 -28.96 14.58 -17.19
CA LEU A 612 -27.69 14.60 -16.46
C LEU A 612 -26.50 14.05 -17.29
N ALA A 613 -26.77 13.35 -18.39
CA ALA A 613 -25.74 12.73 -19.24
C ALA A 613 -25.00 13.72 -20.13
N GLU A 614 -25.57 14.91 -20.40
CA GLU A 614 -24.99 15.92 -21.30
C GLU A 614 -23.97 16.83 -20.59
N PHE A 615 -24.04 16.95 -19.27
CA PHE A 615 -23.15 17.79 -18.46
C PHE A 615 -21.77 17.16 -18.19
N LEU A 616 -21.59 15.85 -18.46
CA LEU A 616 -20.40 15.08 -18.10
C LEU A 616 -19.44 14.80 -19.28
N ARG A 617 -19.54 15.57 -20.37
CA ARG A 617 -18.64 15.39 -21.52
C ARG A 617 -17.37 16.27 -21.38
N PRO A 618 -16.14 15.72 -21.45
CA PRO A 618 -14.91 16.52 -21.37
C PRO A 618 -14.61 17.26 -22.69
N PRO A 619 -13.96 18.45 -22.67
CA PRO A 619 -13.52 19.16 -23.86
C PRO A 619 -12.17 18.62 -24.40
N ALA A 620 -11.90 18.91 -25.67
CA ALA A 620 -10.79 18.36 -26.45
C ALA A 620 -9.53 19.27 -26.49
N SER A 621 -8.38 18.68 -26.12
CA SER A 621 -7.01 18.75 -26.70
C SER A 621 -6.15 20.05 -26.87
N PHE A 622 -4.82 19.87 -26.63
CA PHE A 622 -3.54 20.56 -27.07
C PHE A 622 -3.07 21.84 -26.33
N PRO A 623 -1.75 22.25 -26.30
CA PRO A 623 -0.54 21.78 -27.05
C PRO A 623 0.77 21.49 -26.22
N GLN A 624 1.79 20.90 -26.86
CA GLN A 624 3.14 20.60 -26.30
C GLN A 624 4.21 21.63 -26.75
N ALA A 625 5.23 21.89 -25.92
CA ALA A 625 6.48 22.59 -26.28
C ALA A 625 7.69 22.08 -25.43
N PRO A 626 8.95 22.23 -25.90
CA PRO A 626 10.00 21.22 -25.77
C PRO A 626 11.03 21.45 -24.64
N LEU A 627 11.59 20.37 -24.11
CA LEU A 627 12.71 20.37 -23.16
C LEU A 627 14.06 20.41 -23.89
N VAL A 628 14.88 21.42 -23.60
CA VAL A 628 16.29 21.51 -23.98
C VAL A 628 17.14 21.21 -22.74
N LEU A 629 18.06 20.24 -22.85
CA LEU A 629 19.09 19.95 -21.85
C LEU A 629 20.46 20.38 -22.38
N ALA A 630 21.22 21.11 -21.56
CA ALA A 630 22.63 21.39 -21.79
C ALA A 630 23.48 20.52 -20.84
N PRO A 631 24.61 19.95 -21.30
CA PRO A 631 25.45 19.07 -20.50
C PRO A 631 26.56 19.84 -19.78
N ASN A 632 27.02 19.35 -18.64
CA ASN A 632 28.45 19.26 -18.37
C ASN A 632 28.77 18.28 -17.25
N ALA A 633 29.60 17.30 -17.60
CA ALA A 633 30.31 16.41 -16.70
C ALA A 633 31.62 17.07 -16.24
N THR A 634 32.10 16.69 -15.06
CA THR A 634 33.45 16.10 -14.90
C THR A 634 33.63 15.52 -13.49
N ALA A 635 34.10 14.27 -13.44
CA ALA A 635 34.46 13.52 -12.24
C ALA A 635 35.90 13.78 -11.80
N PRO A 636 36.27 13.34 -10.57
CA PRO A 636 37.13 12.17 -10.49
C PRO A 636 36.66 11.07 -9.51
N SER A 637 37.15 9.86 -9.78
CA SER A 637 36.80 8.53 -9.27
C SER A 637 37.47 8.10 -7.96
N THR A 638 36.86 7.15 -7.23
CA THR A 638 37.29 5.73 -7.14
C THR A 638 36.43 4.92 -6.14
N VAL A 639 35.72 3.88 -6.64
CA VAL A 639 35.59 2.49 -6.12
C VAL A 639 34.89 1.57 -7.17
N GLY A 640 34.21 2.09 -8.22
CA GLY A 640 33.53 1.26 -9.25
C GLY A 640 34.22 1.14 -10.62
N GLY A 641 33.95 0.04 -11.35
CA GLY A 641 34.32 -0.14 -12.77
C GLY A 641 33.51 0.74 -13.74
N ARG A 642 33.77 0.67 -15.05
CA ARG A 642 33.12 1.53 -16.06
C ARG A 642 31.64 1.17 -16.21
N ARG A 643 30.80 2.18 -16.37
CA ARG A 643 29.37 2.02 -16.66
C ARG A 643 29.12 2.37 -18.12
N ARG A 644 28.74 1.40 -18.96
CA ARG A 644 28.57 1.62 -20.42
C ARG A 644 27.21 1.10 -20.87
N ALA A 645 26.57 1.80 -21.79
CA ALA A 645 25.24 1.43 -22.25
C ALA A 645 25.08 1.56 -23.76
N MET A 646 24.12 0.81 -24.29
CA MET A 646 23.67 0.89 -25.68
C MET A 646 22.14 0.99 -25.70
N CYS A 647 21.62 1.95 -26.47
CA CYS A 647 20.18 2.24 -26.60
C CYS A 647 19.78 2.18 -28.08
N ILE A 648 18.71 1.44 -28.38
CA ILE A 648 18.22 1.22 -29.75
C ILE A 648 16.75 1.60 -29.81
N GLY A 649 16.38 2.36 -30.84
CA GLY A 649 15.00 2.78 -31.08
C GLY A 649 14.67 2.84 -32.57
N ILE A 650 13.70 2.05 -33.02
CA ILE A 650 13.38 1.94 -34.44
C ILE A 650 11.90 2.23 -34.63
N ASP A 651 11.59 3.35 -35.29
CA ASP A 651 10.24 3.72 -35.71
C ASP A 651 10.02 3.47 -37.20
N ARG A 652 11.05 3.73 -38.00
CA ARG A 652 10.99 3.72 -39.47
C ARG A 652 11.23 2.34 -40.06
N TYR A 653 10.36 1.39 -39.72
CA TYR A 653 10.35 0.10 -40.39
C TYR A 653 9.82 0.23 -41.83
N PRO A 654 10.39 -0.51 -42.81
CA PRO A 654 9.86 -0.59 -44.17
C PRO A 654 8.39 -1.06 -44.18
N THR A 655 8.05 -1.96 -43.26
CA THR A 655 6.69 -2.46 -43.05
C THR A 655 6.31 -2.31 -41.58
N ALA A 656 5.07 -1.87 -41.30
CA ALA A 656 4.55 -1.61 -39.95
C ALA A 656 5.33 -0.52 -39.16
N PRO A 657 5.29 0.76 -39.58
CA PRO A 657 6.03 1.82 -38.88
C PRO A 657 5.44 2.15 -37.48
N LEU A 658 6.34 2.31 -36.52
CA LEU A 658 6.06 2.77 -35.15
C LEU A 658 6.26 4.29 -35.04
N GLY A 659 6.05 4.87 -33.86
CA GLY A 659 6.22 6.32 -33.66
C GLY A 659 6.73 6.76 -32.29
N GLY A 660 7.16 5.82 -31.43
CA GLY A 660 7.68 6.15 -30.09
C GLY A 660 9.02 5.51 -29.72
N CYS A 661 9.55 4.60 -30.53
CA CYS A 661 10.75 3.84 -30.22
C CYS A 661 12.02 4.70 -30.26
N ALA A 662 12.15 5.62 -31.22
CA ALA A 662 13.29 6.52 -31.28
C ALA A 662 13.30 7.53 -30.12
N ASN A 663 12.12 7.92 -29.63
CA ASN A 663 11.99 8.75 -28.43
C ASN A 663 12.34 7.97 -27.17
N ASP A 664 11.94 6.71 -27.08
CA ASP A 664 12.29 5.82 -25.97
C ASP A 664 13.80 5.62 -25.85
N ALA A 665 14.49 5.36 -26.96
CA ALA A 665 15.95 5.19 -26.95
C ALA A 665 16.69 6.46 -26.49
N ARG A 666 16.17 7.65 -26.83
CA ARG A 666 16.70 8.92 -26.31
C ARG A 666 16.42 9.06 -24.81
N ALA A 667 15.22 8.73 -24.34
CA ALA A 667 14.87 8.79 -22.92
C ALA A 667 15.75 7.84 -22.07
N TRP A 668 16.00 6.63 -22.57
CA TRP A 668 16.92 5.68 -21.93
C TRP A 668 18.37 6.16 -21.93
N ARG A 669 18.84 6.73 -23.03
CA ARG A 669 20.18 7.35 -23.10
C ARG A 669 20.36 8.43 -22.04
N GLU A 670 19.42 9.36 -21.92
CA GLU A 670 19.47 10.43 -20.91
C GLU A 670 19.38 9.87 -19.49
N THR A 671 18.55 8.85 -19.28
CA THR A 671 18.44 8.17 -17.98
C THR A 671 19.77 7.51 -17.58
N PHE A 672 20.43 6.79 -18.50
CA PHE A 672 21.73 6.18 -18.22
C PHE A 672 22.82 7.22 -17.99
N LEU A 673 22.83 8.32 -18.74
CA LEU A 673 23.72 9.45 -18.47
C LEU A 673 23.52 10.01 -17.05
N GLY A 674 22.27 10.22 -16.64
CA GLY A 674 21.93 10.65 -15.28
C GLY A 674 22.36 9.66 -14.19
N LEU A 675 22.45 8.36 -14.53
CA LEU A 675 22.98 7.32 -13.66
C LEU A 675 24.51 7.18 -13.74
N GLY A 676 25.21 8.07 -14.44
CA GLY A 676 26.67 8.06 -14.52
C GLY A 676 27.25 6.98 -15.43
N PHE A 677 26.48 6.53 -16.43
CA PHE A 677 27.03 5.79 -17.55
C PHE A 677 27.83 6.73 -18.47
N GLU A 678 28.89 6.20 -19.08
CA GLU A 678 29.51 6.81 -20.26
C GLU A 678 28.44 7.04 -21.34
N VAL A 679 28.67 8.03 -22.21
CA VAL A 679 27.72 8.41 -23.26
C VAL A 679 27.23 7.16 -24.00
N PRO A 680 25.95 6.76 -23.83
CA PRO A 680 25.46 5.52 -24.39
C PRO A 680 25.50 5.54 -25.92
N THR A 681 25.91 4.42 -26.52
CA THR A 681 25.80 4.24 -27.96
C THR A 681 24.32 4.27 -28.34
N LEU A 682 23.96 5.06 -29.35
CA LEU A 682 22.57 5.26 -29.76
C LEU A 682 22.41 4.87 -31.22
N LEU A 683 21.60 3.85 -31.49
CA LEU A 683 21.20 3.45 -32.84
C LEU A 683 19.73 3.76 -33.05
N LEU A 684 19.44 4.60 -34.04
CA LEU A 684 18.08 4.99 -34.40
C LEU A 684 17.76 4.58 -35.83
N ASP A 685 16.54 4.08 -36.03
CA ASP A 685 15.95 3.85 -37.36
C ASP A 685 16.90 3.11 -38.32
N GLU A 686 17.30 3.75 -39.42
CA GLU A 686 18.09 3.17 -40.50
C GLU A 686 19.50 2.72 -40.04
N GLN A 687 19.97 3.20 -38.89
CA GLN A 687 21.26 2.83 -38.30
C GLN A 687 21.18 1.48 -37.57
N ALA A 688 19.99 1.07 -37.15
CA ALA A 688 19.76 -0.12 -36.33
C ALA A 688 19.57 -1.38 -37.18
N THR A 689 20.56 -1.68 -38.03
CA THR A 689 20.63 -2.93 -38.80
C THR A 689 21.05 -4.11 -37.92
N ARG A 690 20.73 -5.35 -38.32
CA ARG A 690 21.17 -6.56 -37.60
C ARG A 690 22.67 -6.55 -37.32
N SER A 691 23.45 -6.25 -38.36
CA SER A 691 24.91 -6.21 -38.26
C SER A 691 25.40 -5.15 -37.27
N ALA A 692 24.77 -3.97 -37.26
CA ALA A 692 25.14 -2.90 -36.33
C ALA A 692 24.78 -3.27 -34.89
N ILE A 693 23.58 -3.82 -34.65
CA ILE A 693 23.11 -4.24 -33.32
C ILE A 693 24.01 -5.33 -32.75
N VAL A 694 24.19 -6.43 -33.49
CA VAL A 694 25.00 -7.59 -33.06
C VAL A 694 26.47 -7.20 -32.88
N GLY A 695 27.03 -6.42 -33.81
CA GLY A 695 28.42 -5.97 -33.75
C GLY A 695 28.68 -5.10 -32.53
N GLN A 696 27.88 -4.05 -32.33
CA GLN A 696 28.10 -3.12 -31.21
C GLN A 696 27.81 -3.75 -29.85
N LEU A 697 26.81 -4.64 -29.74
CA LEU A 697 26.57 -5.39 -28.51
C LEU A 697 27.74 -6.34 -28.19
N SER A 698 28.27 -7.02 -29.21
CA SER A 698 29.45 -7.87 -29.07
C SER A 698 30.68 -7.07 -28.62
N ASP A 699 30.92 -5.90 -29.21
CA ASP A 699 32.04 -5.03 -28.85
C ASP A 699 31.88 -4.45 -27.44
N LEU A 700 30.66 -4.07 -27.06
CA LEU A 700 30.34 -3.60 -25.71
C LEU A 700 30.71 -4.68 -24.67
N ILE A 701 30.32 -5.93 -24.91
CA ILE A 701 30.59 -7.06 -23.99
C ILE A 701 32.07 -7.46 -24.01
N ARG A 702 32.68 -7.66 -25.18
CA ARG A 702 34.09 -8.09 -25.28
C ARG A 702 35.07 -7.02 -24.79
N GLY A 703 34.73 -5.75 -24.92
CA GLY A 703 35.54 -4.64 -24.43
C GLY A 703 35.40 -4.36 -22.93
N SER A 704 34.67 -5.20 -22.19
CA SER A 704 34.43 -5.03 -20.74
C SER A 704 35.45 -5.78 -19.88
N ARG A 705 35.59 -5.34 -18.63
CA ARG A 705 36.46 -5.98 -17.63
C ARG A 705 35.73 -6.13 -16.30
N ALA A 706 36.22 -7.03 -15.44
CA ALA A 706 35.69 -7.21 -14.09
C ALA A 706 35.44 -5.87 -13.38
N GLY A 707 34.24 -5.74 -12.81
CA GLY A 707 33.74 -4.54 -12.16
C GLY A 707 32.92 -3.62 -13.07
N ASP A 708 32.98 -3.77 -14.40
CA ASP A 708 32.18 -2.98 -15.33
C ASP A 708 30.68 -3.34 -15.23
N VAL A 709 29.82 -2.33 -15.42
CA VAL A 709 28.35 -2.45 -15.47
C VAL A 709 27.90 -2.08 -16.87
N LEU A 710 27.20 -3.00 -17.54
CA LEU A 710 26.69 -2.83 -18.89
C LEU A 710 25.16 -2.77 -18.87
N ALA A 711 24.60 -1.88 -19.68
CA ALA A 711 23.16 -1.84 -19.94
C ALA A 711 22.89 -1.91 -21.45
N PHE A 712 21.94 -2.75 -21.85
CA PHE A 712 21.44 -2.81 -23.22
C PHE A 712 19.95 -2.50 -23.21
N GLN A 713 19.52 -1.58 -24.06
CA GLN A 713 18.13 -1.24 -24.22
C GLN A 713 17.70 -1.30 -25.69
N PHE A 714 16.56 -1.93 -25.94
CA PHE A 714 15.93 -2.02 -27.25
C PHE A 714 14.45 -1.58 -27.18
N ALA A 715 14.02 -0.74 -28.10
CA ALA A 715 12.63 -0.40 -28.37
C ALA A 715 12.35 -0.55 -29.87
N GLY A 716 11.38 -1.39 -30.22
CA GLY A 716 11.12 -1.76 -31.61
C GLY A 716 10.11 -2.90 -31.71
N HIS A 717 9.97 -3.50 -32.89
CA HIS A 717 9.17 -4.70 -33.07
C HIS A 717 9.89 -5.94 -32.55
N GLY A 718 9.13 -6.84 -31.93
CA GLY A 718 9.50 -8.25 -31.81
C GLY A 718 8.63 -9.14 -32.70
N THR A 719 9.06 -10.37 -32.92
CA THR A 719 8.36 -11.39 -33.70
C THR A 719 8.70 -12.81 -33.21
N GLN A 720 8.09 -13.81 -33.85
CA GLN A 720 8.41 -15.22 -33.67
C GLN A 720 8.74 -15.88 -35.01
N LEU A 721 9.76 -16.72 -35.02
CA LEU A 721 10.23 -17.45 -36.20
C LEU A 721 10.21 -18.96 -35.92
N PRO A 722 10.05 -19.82 -36.92
CA PRO A 722 10.19 -21.25 -36.72
C PRO A 722 11.60 -21.57 -36.24
N ASP A 723 11.68 -22.33 -35.16
CA ASP A 723 12.93 -22.91 -34.68
C ASP A 723 13.51 -23.83 -35.78
N LEU A 724 14.75 -23.56 -36.16
CA LEU A 724 15.44 -24.25 -37.26
C LEU A 724 16.40 -25.35 -36.79
N ASP A 725 16.79 -25.38 -35.52
CA ASP A 725 17.74 -26.36 -34.98
C ASP A 725 17.11 -27.33 -33.95
N GLY A 726 15.86 -27.07 -33.58
CA GLY A 726 14.99 -27.98 -32.83
C GLY A 726 15.34 -28.03 -31.35
N ASP A 727 15.97 -27.00 -30.82
CA ASP A 727 16.42 -26.96 -29.43
C ASP A 727 15.33 -26.45 -28.46
N GLU A 728 14.28 -25.81 -28.98
CA GLU A 728 13.09 -25.36 -28.25
C GLU A 728 12.05 -26.49 -28.12
N THR A 729 12.38 -27.49 -27.29
CA THR A 729 11.58 -28.73 -27.13
C THR A 729 10.50 -28.69 -26.04
N ASP A 730 10.49 -27.68 -25.17
CA ASP A 730 9.51 -27.46 -24.10
C ASP A 730 9.35 -25.97 -23.73
N GLY A 731 8.15 -25.56 -23.28
CA GLY A 731 7.86 -24.17 -22.87
C GLY A 731 6.66 -23.52 -23.58
N ASP A 732 6.39 -22.25 -23.27
CA ASP A 732 5.23 -21.49 -23.78
C ASP A 732 5.33 -21.16 -25.29
N SER A 733 6.51 -21.38 -25.91
CA SER A 733 6.82 -21.13 -27.33
C SER A 733 7.43 -22.36 -28.05
N ALA A 734 7.12 -23.60 -27.61
CA ALA A 734 7.73 -24.81 -28.16
C ALA A 734 7.77 -24.84 -29.71
N GLY A 735 8.98 -24.95 -30.27
CA GLY A 735 9.26 -24.96 -31.71
C GLY A 735 9.24 -23.59 -32.42
N GLN A 736 9.43 -22.47 -31.72
CA GLN A 736 9.62 -21.13 -32.31
C GLN A 736 10.70 -20.32 -31.56
N ASP A 737 11.58 -19.63 -32.30
CA ASP A 737 12.54 -18.64 -31.79
C ASP A 737 11.86 -17.29 -31.54
N GLU A 738 12.19 -16.63 -30.43
CA GLU A 738 11.82 -15.24 -30.17
C GLU A 738 12.83 -14.28 -30.83
N ALA A 739 12.36 -13.27 -31.57
CA ALA A 739 13.25 -12.40 -32.33
C ALA A 739 12.99 -10.90 -32.13
N LEU A 740 14.07 -10.13 -31.99
CA LEU A 740 14.05 -8.68 -32.20
C LEU A 740 14.05 -8.41 -33.70
N CYS A 741 13.33 -7.36 -34.14
CA CYS A 741 13.32 -6.92 -35.53
C CYS A 741 14.24 -5.69 -35.71
N PRO A 742 15.44 -5.84 -36.31
CA PRO A 742 16.21 -4.71 -36.82
C PRO A 742 15.50 -4.01 -37.98
N VAL A 743 16.00 -2.86 -38.43
CA VAL A 743 15.38 -2.13 -39.56
C VAL A 743 15.38 -2.92 -40.87
N ASP A 744 16.34 -3.84 -41.04
CA ASP A 744 16.51 -4.73 -42.20
C ASP A 744 15.91 -6.14 -42.00
N PHE A 745 14.96 -6.31 -41.06
CA PHE A 745 14.34 -7.60 -40.76
C PHE A 745 13.55 -8.20 -41.93
N ASP A 746 13.04 -7.38 -42.83
CA ASP A 746 12.28 -7.79 -44.02
C ASP A 746 13.13 -8.58 -45.02
N GLN A 747 14.46 -8.46 -44.93
CA GLN A 747 15.45 -9.25 -45.67
C GLN A 747 15.79 -10.59 -44.98
N GLY A 748 15.11 -10.94 -43.88
CA GLY A 748 15.39 -12.14 -43.07
C GLY A 748 16.46 -11.91 -41.99
N HIS A 749 16.94 -10.68 -41.81
CA HIS A 749 17.99 -10.34 -40.84
C HIS A 749 17.45 -10.09 -39.43
N PHE A 750 16.81 -11.09 -38.83
CA PHE A 750 16.37 -11.03 -37.45
C PHE A 750 17.52 -11.25 -36.45
N VAL A 751 17.37 -10.72 -35.23
CA VAL A 751 18.24 -11.08 -34.09
C VAL A 751 17.41 -11.96 -33.17
N ILE A 752 17.68 -13.26 -33.20
CA ILE A 752 16.97 -14.22 -32.34
C ILE A 752 17.64 -14.30 -30.96
N ASP A 753 16.89 -14.76 -29.97
CA ASP A 753 17.35 -15.12 -28.62
C ASP A 753 18.67 -15.91 -28.63
N ASP A 754 18.83 -16.81 -29.57
CA ASP A 754 20.00 -17.64 -29.79
C ASP A 754 21.27 -16.82 -30.14
N ASP A 755 21.12 -15.79 -30.98
CA ASP A 755 22.19 -14.83 -31.29
C ASP A 755 22.58 -14.03 -30.02
N LEU A 756 21.60 -13.63 -29.21
CA LEU A 756 21.83 -12.92 -27.96
C LEU A 756 22.48 -13.82 -26.91
N GLY A 757 22.04 -15.07 -26.80
CA GLY A 757 22.58 -16.09 -25.91
C GLY A 757 24.06 -16.38 -26.23
N ALA A 758 24.40 -16.51 -27.51
CA ALA A 758 25.79 -16.65 -27.96
C ALA A 758 26.67 -15.47 -27.53
N ILE A 759 26.15 -14.24 -27.61
CA ILE A 759 26.88 -13.05 -27.17
C ILE A 759 26.98 -13.00 -25.64
N PHE A 760 25.90 -13.24 -24.89
CA PHE A 760 25.90 -13.22 -23.43
C PHE A 760 26.76 -14.33 -22.80
N ASN A 761 26.93 -15.46 -23.48
CA ASN A 761 27.89 -16.49 -23.08
C ASN A 761 29.35 -16.01 -23.12
N THR A 762 29.64 -14.89 -23.79
CA THR A 762 30.97 -14.26 -23.80
C THR A 762 31.18 -13.20 -22.72
N ILE A 763 30.21 -12.97 -21.82
CA ILE A 763 30.34 -11.99 -20.73
C ILE A 763 31.57 -12.33 -19.85
N PRO A 764 32.55 -11.43 -19.70
CA PRO A 764 33.71 -11.68 -18.84
C PRO A 764 33.32 -11.85 -17.37
N ASP A 765 34.08 -12.64 -16.61
CA ASP A 765 33.83 -12.81 -15.17
C ASP A 765 33.91 -11.46 -14.43
N GLY A 766 32.98 -11.24 -13.50
CA GLY A 766 32.89 -9.99 -12.73
C GLY A 766 32.25 -8.81 -13.47
N VAL A 767 31.72 -9.01 -14.68
CA VAL A 767 30.94 -7.99 -15.42
C VAL A 767 29.45 -8.19 -15.14
N SER A 768 28.72 -7.11 -14.86
CA SER A 768 27.26 -7.13 -14.74
C SER A 768 26.61 -6.63 -16.02
N VAL A 769 25.59 -7.33 -16.52
CA VAL A 769 24.84 -6.94 -17.72
C VAL A 769 23.35 -6.92 -17.41
N THR A 770 22.70 -5.79 -17.72
CA THR A 770 21.24 -5.63 -17.60
C THR A 770 20.64 -5.26 -18.95
N VAL A 771 19.57 -5.94 -19.34
CA VAL A 771 18.93 -5.87 -20.65
C VAL A 771 17.49 -5.39 -20.45
N PHE A 772 17.05 -4.40 -21.24
CA PHE A 772 15.70 -3.86 -21.22
C PHE A 772 15.11 -3.94 -22.63
N THR A 773 14.03 -4.70 -22.81
CA THR A 773 13.36 -4.86 -24.10
C THR A 773 11.94 -4.30 -24.04
N ASP A 774 11.65 -3.32 -24.89
CA ASP A 774 10.33 -2.72 -25.08
C ASP A 774 9.71 -3.18 -26.41
N CYS A 775 9.48 -4.49 -26.51
CA CYS A 775 8.90 -5.23 -27.64
C CYS A 775 8.15 -6.50 -27.17
N CYS A 776 7.31 -7.10 -28.03
CA CYS A 776 6.55 -8.33 -27.70
C CYS A 776 7.23 -9.61 -28.22
N HIS A 777 6.97 -10.77 -27.58
CA HIS A 777 7.64 -12.03 -27.93
C HIS A 777 6.77 -13.31 -28.15
N SER A 778 5.45 -13.38 -27.85
CA SER A 778 4.54 -14.48 -28.30
C SER A 778 3.09 -13.98 -28.56
N GLY A 779 2.08 -14.65 -29.15
CA GLY A 779 1.88 -16.05 -29.59
C GLY A 779 0.39 -16.50 -29.44
N THR A 780 -0.51 -16.23 -30.40
CA THR A 780 -1.69 -17.08 -30.73
C THR A 780 -2.34 -16.70 -32.07
N ILE A 781 -2.23 -17.59 -33.05
CA ILE A 781 -2.78 -17.46 -34.41
C ILE A 781 -4.31 -17.53 -34.49
N THR A 782 -5.01 -17.76 -33.37
CA THR A 782 -6.46 -17.96 -33.32
C THR A 782 -7.32 -16.69 -33.28
N ARG A 783 -6.73 -15.48 -33.24
CA ARG A 783 -7.51 -14.22 -33.24
C ARG A 783 -7.76 -13.59 -34.61
N PHE A 784 -7.02 -13.96 -35.65
CA PHE A 784 -7.09 -13.28 -36.95
C PHE A 784 -8.13 -13.85 -37.94
N ALA A 785 -8.93 -14.85 -37.55
CA ALA A 785 -9.91 -15.49 -38.43
C ALA A 785 -11.32 -14.88 -38.42
N ILE A 786 -11.57 -13.76 -37.71
CA ILE A 786 -12.89 -13.11 -37.72
C ILE A 786 -12.73 -11.59 -37.93
N GLY A 787 -12.85 -11.17 -39.20
CA GLY A 787 -13.27 -9.81 -39.58
C GLY A 787 -12.19 -8.86 -40.13
N THR A 788 -12.09 -8.78 -41.46
CA THR A 788 -11.38 -7.75 -42.24
C THR A 788 -12.25 -6.46 -42.41
N PRO A 789 -11.75 -5.34 -42.96
CA PRO A 789 -11.41 -4.10 -42.22
C PRO A 789 -12.29 -2.88 -42.59
N THR A 790 -11.88 -1.69 -42.09
CA THR A 790 -12.31 -0.29 -42.36
C THR A 790 -13.15 0.34 -41.22
N ALA A 791 -13.00 1.60 -40.79
CA ALA A 791 -12.26 2.77 -41.29
C ALA A 791 -11.80 3.67 -40.11
N ALA A 792 -10.84 4.55 -40.40
CA ALA A 792 -10.22 5.49 -39.47
C ALA A 792 -11.20 6.53 -38.87
N THR A 793 -11.04 6.83 -37.58
CA THR A 793 -11.32 8.15 -36.97
C THR A 793 -10.37 8.36 -35.79
N SER A 794 -9.81 9.56 -35.71
CA SER A 794 -8.67 9.96 -34.89
C SER A 794 -9.05 10.53 -33.52
N ALA A 795 -8.58 9.88 -32.45
CA ALA A 795 -8.08 10.49 -31.20
C ALA A 795 -7.37 9.39 -30.38
N GLY A 796 -6.02 9.36 -30.44
CA GLY A 796 -5.12 8.51 -29.64
C GLY A 796 -5.00 7.03 -30.04
N SER A 797 -4.40 6.71 -31.20
CA SER A 797 -4.23 5.31 -31.64
C SER A 797 -3.09 4.62 -30.88
N VAL A 798 -3.43 3.68 -30.01
CA VAL A 798 -2.45 2.79 -29.37
C VAL A 798 -1.89 1.84 -30.43
N LYS A 799 -0.56 1.79 -30.57
CA LYS A 799 0.13 0.87 -31.50
C LYS A 799 0.78 -0.28 -30.71
N LYS A 800 0.94 -1.42 -31.37
CA LYS A 800 1.54 -2.64 -30.82
C LYS A 800 2.96 -2.80 -31.36
N ARG A 801 3.89 -3.20 -30.50
CA ARG A 801 5.31 -3.43 -30.84
C ARG A 801 5.57 -4.88 -31.24
N PHE A 802 4.72 -5.42 -32.10
CA PHE A 802 4.80 -6.77 -32.66
C PHE A 802 4.56 -6.76 -34.16
N VAL A 803 5.33 -7.55 -34.91
CA VAL A 803 5.09 -7.83 -36.32
C VAL A 803 4.93 -9.33 -36.52
N THR A 804 3.96 -9.74 -37.33
CA THR A 804 3.82 -11.16 -37.72
C THR A 804 4.73 -11.44 -38.91
N ALA A 805 5.74 -12.28 -38.75
CA ALA A 805 6.64 -12.66 -39.83
C ALA A 805 5.90 -13.40 -40.95
N THR A 806 6.02 -12.90 -42.19
CA THR A 806 5.40 -13.55 -43.36
C THR A 806 6.16 -14.82 -43.75
N PRO A 807 5.55 -15.73 -44.53
CA PRO A 807 6.26 -16.90 -45.06
C PRO A 807 7.55 -16.54 -45.82
N GLU A 808 7.55 -15.43 -46.56
CA GLU A 808 8.71 -14.93 -47.29
C GLU A 808 9.83 -14.47 -46.34
N MET A 809 9.48 -13.75 -45.27
CA MET A 809 10.44 -13.32 -44.24
C MET A 809 11.04 -14.54 -43.53
N LYS A 810 10.24 -15.56 -43.21
CA LYS A 810 10.69 -16.82 -42.61
C LYS A 810 11.64 -17.59 -43.53
N ALA A 811 11.33 -17.66 -44.83
CA ALA A 811 12.19 -18.29 -45.82
C ALA A 811 13.52 -17.52 -46.02
N ALA A 812 13.45 -16.18 -46.06
CA ALA A 812 14.64 -15.32 -46.13
C ALA A 812 15.53 -15.49 -44.89
N HIS A 813 14.93 -15.59 -43.70
CA HIS A 813 15.66 -15.88 -42.46
C HIS A 813 16.35 -17.24 -42.50
N ALA A 814 15.65 -18.30 -42.91
CA ALA A 814 16.25 -19.62 -43.04
C ALA A 814 17.42 -19.65 -44.05
N ALA A 815 17.26 -18.97 -45.20
CA ALA A 815 18.33 -18.81 -46.17
C ALA A 815 19.53 -18.04 -45.59
N PHE A 816 19.28 -16.96 -44.86
CA PHE A 816 20.30 -16.18 -44.17
C PHE A 816 21.06 -17.03 -43.13
N ARG A 817 20.36 -17.79 -42.27
CA ARG A 817 20.98 -18.69 -41.28
C ARG A 817 21.85 -19.76 -41.95
N ALA A 818 21.43 -20.28 -43.11
CA ALA A 818 22.26 -21.19 -43.89
C ALA A 818 23.57 -20.55 -44.39
N THR A 819 23.58 -19.25 -44.74
CA THR A 819 24.79 -18.54 -45.16
C THR A 819 25.79 -18.27 -44.04
N LEU A 820 25.34 -18.23 -42.78
CA LEU A 820 26.21 -18.11 -41.60
C LEU A 820 26.97 -19.40 -41.28
N GLY A 821 26.83 -20.43 -42.13
CA GLY A 821 27.60 -21.66 -42.08
C GLY A 821 27.18 -22.53 -40.92
N GLY A 822 26.01 -23.17 -41.05
CA GLY A 822 25.47 -24.24 -40.20
C GLY A 822 26.14 -24.31 -38.82
N SER A 823 25.92 -23.27 -38.02
CA SER A 823 26.56 -23.20 -36.70
C SER A 823 25.96 -24.33 -35.87
N ARG A 824 26.80 -25.33 -35.58
CA ARG A 824 26.48 -26.35 -34.57
C ARG A 824 26.07 -25.58 -33.31
N ALA A 825 24.82 -25.81 -32.91
CA ALA A 825 24.19 -25.28 -31.70
C ALA A 825 25.21 -25.11 -30.57
N ALA A 826 25.30 -23.90 -30.04
CA ALA A 826 25.81 -23.76 -28.69
C ALA A 826 24.88 -24.63 -27.80
N PRO A 827 25.42 -25.44 -26.88
CA PRO A 827 24.56 -26.29 -26.07
C PRO A 827 23.57 -25.41 -25.30
N VAL A 828 22.28 -25.71 -25.47
CA VAL A 828 21.13 -25.11 -24.81
C VAL A 828 21.41 -24.85 -23.34
N ARG A 829 21.15 -23.63 -22.86
CA ARG A 829 20.87 -23.41 -21.43
C ARG A 829 19.48 -24.00 -21.16
N GLY A 830 19.40 -25.32 -21.01
CA GLY A 830 18.13 -26.01 -20.84
C GLY A 830 17.29 -25.38 -19.73
N GLY A 831 16.15 -24.78 -20.10
CA GLY A 831 14.96 -24.47 -19.29
C GLY A 831 15.10 -23.76 -17.94
N ALA A 832 16.30 -23.43 -17.47
CA ALA A 832 16.55 -22.91 -16.14
C ALA A 832 17.34 -21.61 -16.22
N TYR A 833 16.64 -20.49 -16.04
CA TYR A 833 17.22 -19.15 -15.85
C TYR A 833 18.33 -19.10 -14.78
N ASP A 834 18.45 -20.12 -13.94
CA ASP A 834 19.50 -20.26 -12.90
C ASP A 834 20.95 -20.27 -13.43
N GLN A 835 21.17 -20.45 -14.75
CA GLN A 835 22.50 -20.28 -15.35
C GLN A 835 22.71 -18.93 -16.06
N ALA A 836 21.71 -18.04 -16.06
CA ALA A 836 21.82 -16.72 -16.67
C ALA A 836 22.79 -15.81 -15.91
N ARG A 837 23.65 -15.10 -16.66
CA ARG A 837 24.64 -14.15 -16.11
C ARG A 837 24.18 -12.70 -16.27
N GLU A 838 23.20 -12.50 -17.12
CA GLU A 838 22.51 -11.27 -17.44
C GLU A 838 21.18 -11.16 -16.68
N VAL A 839 20.71 -9.92 -16.51
CA VAL A 839 19.39 -9.60 -15.97
C VAL A 839 18.54 -9.04 -17.10
N LEU A 840 17.44 -9.68 -17.46
CA LEU A 840 16.57 -9.26 -18.55
C LEU A 840 15.22 -8.74 -18.02
N PHE A 841 14.85 -7.55 -18.45
CA PHE A 841 13.56 -6.93 -18.21
C PHE A 841 12.78 -6.79 -19.51
N CYS A 842 11.66 -7.48 -19.63
CA CYS A 842 10.77 -7.43 -20.79
C CYS A 842 9.57 -6.53 -20.52
N ALA A 843 9.06 -5.84 -21.53
CA ALA A 843 7.94 -4.91 -21.39
C ALA A 843 6.57 -5.56 -21.14
N CYS A 844 6.40 -6.82 -21.53
CA CYS A 844 5.17 -7.59 -21.42
C CYS A 844 5.48 -9.08 -21.25
N ARG A 845 4.47 -9.86 -20.85
CA ARG A 845 4.57 -11.34 -20.87
C ARG A 845 4.61 -11.87 -22.29
N ALA A 846 5.04 -13.13 -22.46
CA ALA A 846 4.95 -13.84 -23.73
C ALA A 846 3.53 -13.77 -24.32
N SER A 847 2.47 -13.92 -23.52
CA SER A 847 1.08 -13.89 -24.00
C SER A 847 0.50 -12.48 -24.23
N GLU A 848 1.29 -11.42 -24.07
CA GLU A 848 0.83 -10.03 -24.07
C GLU A 848 1.52 -9.19 -25.15
N GLU A 849 1.02 -7.98 -25.38
CA GLU A 849 1.57 -7.05 -26.34
C GLU A 849 2.15 -5.83 -25.64
N ALA A 850 3.41 -5.50 -25.93
CA ALA A 850 4.01 -4.20 -25.67
C ALA A 850 3.36 -3.13 -26.55
N LEU A 851 3.00 -2.00 -25.93
CA LEU A 851 2.19 -0.93 -26.47
C LEU A 851 2.96 0.39 -26.45
N GLU A 852 2.67 1.21 -27.45
CA GLU A 852 3.05 2.62 -27.47
C GLU A 852 1.84 3.53 -27.65
N SER A 853 1.84 4.63 -26.91
CA SER A 853 0.93 5.76 -27.09
C SER A 853 1.70 7.05 -26.84
N ASP A 854 1.20 8.16 -27.39
CA ASP A 854 1.73 9.49 -27.11
C ASP A 854 3.24 9.64 -27.39
N GLY A 855 3.75 8.87 -28.36
CA GLY A 855 5.14 8.91 -28.81
C GLY A 855 6.13 8.19 -27.90
N HIS A 856 5.67 7.31 -27.00
CA HIS A 856 6.50 6.51 -26.10
C HIS A 856 5.95 5.11 -25.84
N GLY A 857 6.85 4.18 -25.55
CA GLY A 857 6.52 2.86 -25.03
C GLY A 857 6.02 2.95 -23.60
N HIS A 858 4.99 2.18 -23.26
CA HIS A 858 4.42 2.21 -21.92
C HIS A 858 5.44 1.70 -20.89
N PHE A 859 6.25 0.69 -21.24
CA PHE A 859 7.34 0.20 -20.39
C PHE A 859 8.44 1.21 -20.24
N THR A 860 8.95 1.78 -21.33
CA THR A 860 9.98 2.82 -21.27
C THR A 860 9.55 4.00 -20.40
N THR A 861 8.31 4.48 -20.54
CA THR A 861 7.79 5.61 -19.75
C THR A 861 7.86 5.32 -18.25
N GLN A 862 7.46 4.13 -17.82
CA GLN A 862 7.49 3.78 -16.39
C GLN A 862 8.88 3.41 -15.90
N ALA A 863 9.64 2.63 -16.68
CA ALA A 863 10.97 2.15 -16.32
C ALA A 863 11.97 3.29 -16.17
N THR A 864 12.03 4.21 -17.14
CA THR A 864 12.92 5.38 -17.07
C THR A 864 12.53 6.32 -15.94
N ARG A 865 11.23 6.47 -15.64
CA ARG A 865 10.77 7.25 -14.48
C ARG A 865 11.23 6.65 -13.15
N VAL A 866 11.15 5.33 -13.00
CA VAL A 866 11.62 4.63 -11.80
C VAL A 866 13.15 4.74 -11.67
N LEU A 867 13.89 4.63 -12.77
CA LEU A 867 15.34 4.80 -12.78
C LEU A 867 15.77 6.25 -12.47
N ALA A 868 15.10 7.24 -13.06
CA ALA A 868 15.38 8.66 -12.86
C ALA A 868 15.07 9.13 -11.42
N ALA A 869 14.14 8.46 -10.72
CA ALA A 869 13.89 8.68 -9.29
C ALA A 869 15.05 8.18 -8.38
N GLY A 870 16.07 7.56 -8.96
CA GLY A 870 17.28 7.11 -8.30
C GLY A 870 17.25 5.61 -7.95
N ILE A 871 18.36 4.93 -8.24
CA ILE A 871 18.48 3.47 -8.10
C ILE A 871 18.90 3.01 -6.69
N GLY A 872 19.54 3.86 -5.88
CA GLY A 872 19.83 3.61 -4.45
C GLY A 872 20.32 2.20 -4.12
N VAL A 873 19.65 1.53 -3.18
CA VAL A 873 19.86 0.12 -2.82
C VAL A 873 18.81 -0.81 -3.44
N LEU A 874 18.22 -0.42 -4.57
CA LEU A 874 17.18 -1.24 -5.21
C LEU A 874 17.77 -2.53 -5.72
N THR A 875 17.09 -3.63 -5.44
CA THR A 875 17.35 -4.90 -6.10
C THR A 875 16.68 -4.95 -7.47
N ASN A 876 17.09 -5.89 -8.32
CA ASN A 876 16.42 -6.13 -9.61
C ASN A 876 14.92 -6.43 -9.41
N ALA A 877 14.56 -7.18 -8.36
CA ALA A 877 13.16 -7.43 -7.99
C ALA A 877 12.42 -6.16 -7.52
N ASP A 878 13.08 -5.29 -6.74
CA ASP A 878 12.46 -4.03 -6.31
C ASP A 878 12.20 -3.10 -7.49
N PHE A 879 13.13 -3.06 -8.45
CA PHE A 879 12.94 -2.32 -9.69
C PHE A 879 11.74 -2.86 -10.47
N GLN A 880 11.66 -4.18 -10.67
CA GLN A 880 10.53 -4.83 -11.33
C GLN A 880 9.20 -4.45 -10.67
N ASN A 881 9.13 -4.57 -9.35
CA ASN A 881 7.92 -4.29 -8.59
C ASN A 881 7.51 -2.82 -8.70
N ARG A 882 8.48 -1.90 -8.72
CA ARG A 882 8.22 -0.46 -8.90
C ARG A 882 7.73 -0.13 -10.30
N VAL A 883 8.33 -0.75 -11.33
CA VAL A 883 7.88 -0.56 -12.71
C VAL A 883 6.47 -1.11 -12.87
N ILE A 884 6.18 -2.34 -12.43
CA ILE A 884 4.81 -2.91 -12.45
C ILE A 884 3.83 -2.00 -11.71
N SER A 885 4.19 -1.51 -10.52
CA SER A 885 3.33 -0.60 -9.74
C SER A 885 3.05 0.72 -10.48
N ALA A 886 3.99 1.21 -11.28
CA ALA A 886 3.85 2.46 -12.03
C ALA A 886 2.90 2.34 -13.23
N PHE A 887 2.63 1.13 -13.74
CA PHE A 887 1.54 0.92 -14.72
C PHE A 887 0.14 1.01 -14.09
N GLY A 888 0.05 1.06 -12.76
CA GLY A 888 -1.21 1.18 -12.05
C GLY A 888 -1.99 -0.15 -11.98
N PRO A 889 -3.24 -0.11 -11.50
CA PRO A 889 -3.97 -1.30 -11.10
C PRO A 889 -4.52 -2.15 -12.25
N ASN A 890 -4.59 -1.61 -13.47
CA ASN A 890 -5.11 -2.31 -14.66
C ASN A 890 -4.14 -2.16 -15.84
N PRO A 891 -2.91 -2.70 -15.73
CA PRO A 891 -1.88 -2.55 -16.74
C PRO A 891 -2.29 -3.32 -18.01
N ARG A 892 -2.19 -2.69 -19.19
CA ARG A 892 -2.46 -3.36 -20.48
C ARG A 892 -1.33 -4.29 -20.92
N GLN A 893 -0.16 -4.16 -20.29
CA GLN A 893 1.01 -4.99 -20.46
C GLN A 893 1.69 -5.11 -19.10
N ASN A 894 2.22 -6.28 -18.77
CA ASN A 894 2.88 -6.57 -17.52
C ASN A 894 4.35 -6.85 -17.78
N PRO A 895 5.26 -5.95 -17.39
CA PRO A 895 6.67 -6.20 -17.51
C PRO A 895 7.07 -7.48 -16.77
N GLU A 896 8.13 -8.15 -17.24
CA GLU A 896 8.68 -9.35 -16.63
C GLU A 896 10.18 -9.22 -16.36
N LEU A 897 10.65 -9.98 -15.36
CA LEU A 897 12.06 -10.06 -14.99
C LEU A 897 12.53 -11.52 -15.13
N HIS A 898 13.46 -11.72 -16.05
CA HIS A 898 14.11 -12.99 -16.36
C HIS A 898 15.58 -12.93 -15.94
N CYS A 899 15.96 -13.69 -14.91
CA CYS A 899 17.33 -13.77 -14.42
C CYS A 899 17.52 -14.98 -13.50
N ALA A 900 18.76 -15.36 -13.21
CA ALA A 900 19.07 -16.36 -12.20
C ALA A 900 18.53 -15.95 -10.82
N SER A 901 18.09 -16.92 -10.02
CA SER A 901 17.50 -16.67 -8.70
C SER A 901 18.41 -15.83 -7.78
N SER A 902 19.73 -16.01 -7.91
CA SER A 902 20.75 -15.25 -7.17
C SER A 902 20.84 -13.77 -7.59
N LEU A 903 20.55 -13.45 -8.85
CA LEU A 903 20.58 -12.08 -9.38
C LEU A 903 19.31 -11.31 -9.06
N ARG A 904 18.21 -12.00 -8.74
CA ARG A 904 16.90 -11.39 -8.44
C ARG A 904 16.95 -10.45 -7.23
N THR A 905 17.76 -10.80 -6.22
CA THR A 905 18.00 -9.98 -5.01
C THR A 905 19.27 -9.13 -5.11
N GLY A 906 20.02 -9.24 -6.22
CA GLY A 906 21.17 -8.40 -6.50
C GLY A 906 20.77 -6.95 -6.78
N LEU A 907 21.67 -6.01 -6.46
CA LEU A 907 21.45 -4.59 -6.68
C LEU A 907 21.34 -4.26 -8.18
N LEU A 908 20.34 -3.46 -8.53
CA LEU A 908 20.05 -3.01 -9.88
C LEU A 908 21.21 -2.18 -10.44
N LEU A 909 21.67 -2.55 -11.64
CA LEU A 909 22.76 -1.86 -12.35
C LEU A 909 24.02 -1.69 -11.50
N ALA A 910 24.30 -2.63 -10.59
CA ALA A 910 25.47 -2.60 -9.72
C ALA A 910 26.64 -3.43 -10.27
N SER A 911 27.84 -3.08 -9.83
CA SER A 911 29.05 -3.85 -10.14
C SER A 911 28.98 -5.22 -9.46
N ALA A 912 29.33 -6.28 -10.18
CA ALA A 912 29.48 -7.60 -9.56
C ALA A 912 30.71 -7.53 -8.63
N ALA A 913 30.50 -7.67 -7.31
CA ALA A 913 31.57 -7.57 -6.34
C ALA A 913 32.72 -8.54 -6.66
N ALA A 914 33.94 -8.01 -6.79
CA ALA A 914 35.15 -8.81 -6.91
C ALA A 914 35.46 -9.45 -5.54
N GLY A 915 34.78 -10.56 -5.22
CA GLY A 915 34.90 -11.20 -3.92
C GLY A 915 34.32 -12.61 -3.92
N GLY A 916 35.16 -13.58 -4.31
CA GLY A 916 35.03 -14.98 -3.90
C GLY A 916 33.95 -15.80 -4.60
N ARG A 917 34.21 -16.20 -5.85
CA ARG A 917 33.83 -17.58 -6.21
C ARG A 917 34.68 -18.49 -5.34
N THR A 918 34.11 -19.06 -4.28
CA THR A 918 34.43 -20.46 -4.01
C THR A 918 34.15 -21.18 -5.31
N ALA A 919 35.17 -21.82 -5.87
CA ALA A 919 35.00 -22.66 -7.03
C ALA A 919 33.79 -23.55 -6.76
N VAL A 920 32.75 -23.42 -7.60
CA VAL A 920 31.80 -24.50 -7.77
C VAL A 920 32.66 -25.69 -8.17
N SER A 921 32.84 -26.62 -7.25
CA SER A 921 33.34 -27.94 -7.58
C SER A 921 32.44 -28.43 -8.71
N ARG A 922 33.01 -28.56 -9.91
CA ARG A 922 32.44 -29.42 -10.94
C ARG A 922 31.98 -30.71 -10.24
N PRO A 923 30.82 -31.28 -10.58
CA PRO A 923 30.50 -32.63 -10.13
C PRO A 923 31.72 -33.50 -10.47
N GLY A 924 32.27 -34.14 -9.44
CA GLY A 924 33.55 -34.83 -9.52
C GLY A 924 33.55 -35.82 -10.67
N SER A 925 34.32 -35.49 -11.72
CA SER A 925 34.99 -36.51 -12.51
C SER A 925 35.94 -37.20 -11.53
N LEU A 926 35.70 -38.47 -11.24
CA LEU A 926 36.61 -39.37 -10.54
C LEU A 926 37.99 -39.32 -11.21
N ALA A 927 38.89 -38.51 -10.66
CA ALA A 927 40.31 -38.54 -10.98
C ALA A 927 41.06 -38.59 -9.65
N ALA A 928 41.42 -39.82 -9.25
CA ALA A 928 42.25 -40.10 -8.09
C ALA A 928 43.66 -39.48 -8.27
N PRO A 929 44.38 -39.17 -7.17
CA PRO A 929 45.77 -38.72 -7.24
C PRO A 929 46.64 -39.81 -7.86
N ARG A 930 47.32 -39.48 -8.97
CA ARG A 930 48.10 -40.42 -9.79
C ARG A 930 49.41 -40.91 -9.16
N GLU A 931 49.64 -40.64 -7.87
CA GLU A 931 50.85 -41.09 -7.16
C GLU A 931 50.57 -42.14 -6.08
N ASP A 932 49.32 -42.33 -5.63
CA ASP A 932 48.97 -43.40 -4.68
C ASP A 932 48.47 -44.69 -5.37
N LEU A 933 48.06 -44.62 -6.64
CA LEU A 933 47.60 -45.78 -7.40
C LEU A 933 48.75 -46.69 -7.87
N ALA A 934 49.97 -46.15 -8.07
CA ALA A 934 51.13 -46.95 -8.45
C ALA A 934 51.61 -47.85 -7.29
N ARG A 935 51.60 -47.33 -6.05
CA ARG A 935 51.94 -48.10 -4.85
C ARG A 935 50.87 -49.15 -4.50
N LEU A 936 49.59 -48.80 -4.60
CA LEU A 936 48.49 -49.74 -4.38
C LEU A 936 48.42 -50.87 -5.42
N LEU A 937 48.85 -50.62 -6.66
CA LEU A 937 48.92 -51.65 -7.71
C LEU A 937 50.17 -52.53 -7.60
N GLU A 938 51.31 -52.03 -7.10
CA GLU A 938 52.48 -52.85 -6.78
C GLU A 938 52.25 -53.78 -5.57
N ASP A 939 51.57 -53.29 -4.53
CA ASP A 939 51.25 -54.09 -3.35
C ASP A 939 50.18 -55.15 -3.65
N ALA A 940 49.19 -54.84 -4.50
CA ALA A 940 48.20 -55.82 -4.97
C ALA A 940 48.80 -56.86 -5.93
N ALA A 941 49.80 -56.50 -6.76
CA ALA A 941 50.49 -57.44 -7.64
C ALA A 941 51.42 -58.41 -6.88
N ARG A 942 51.94 -58.02 -5.72
CA ARG A 942 52.72 -58.90 -4.83
C ARG A 942 51.84 -59.91 -4.07
N LEU A 943 50.60 -59.56 -3.77
CA LEU A 943 49.64 -60.44 -3.07
C LEU A 943 48.94 -61.48 -3.97
N VAL A 944 49.09 -61.40 -5.30
CA VAL A 944 48.51 -62.36 -6.27
C VAL A 944 49.58 -63.25 -6.92
N ARG A 945 50.87 -63.08 -6.56
CA ARG A 945 51.98 -63.96 -7.00
C ARG A 945 52.80 -64.55 -5.85
N GLY A 946 52.19 -64.75 -4.68
CA GLY A 946 52.77 -65.43 -3.52
C GLY A 946 51.88 -66.55 -3.04
#